data_AF-A0AAU9U0C1-F1
#
_entry.id   AF-A0AAU9U0C1-F1
#
_cell.length_a   1.000
_cell.length_b   1.000
_cell.length_c   1.000
_cell.angle_alpha   90.00
_cell.angle_beta   90.00
_cell.angle_gamma   90.00
#
_symmetry.space_group_name_H-M   'P 1'
#
loop_
_entity.id
_entity.type
_entity.pdbx_description
1 polymer ?
#
loop_
_entity_poly.entity_id
_entity_poly.type
_entity_poly.pdbx_seq_one_letter_code
_entity_poly.pdbx_strand_id
1 'polypeptide(L)'
;MRSVCVYIKGALPAKAQRGRGSACPASDKFLAHARRRPVTRIFCTPSTPLEILKWIVLDRARYTIRTKILPRFIKVNYLSSRRIVVQRSGAPPAAAAEPQLGAGHPPQPPARGRRGRRPARLARLPRRLAAGRAAARAAAAAAPAPAPPLQPHHPPPPPPEARWRAGTAGGAQATGTTGSASNGSDVDDLIHLRGPLTEDAVVRALQARFYHNKFYTSVGPILIAMNAYTDAGNALTPGAARAQRPELARLVHDAVRHQADTGCPQAIILSGVSGSGKTYASMVLLRRLFDVAGGGPETDAFKHLAAAFTVLRSLGTAATHANSHSSRIGHFIEVQVTDGALYRTKIHCYFLDQTRVVRPPAGERNYHIFYQMLAGLTSDERSQLHLDGYTANDLRYLASSHPRRPEAEDGARFHAWKSCLGVLGIPFLDVLRVLAAVLLLGNVHFTDNAEGTAEPNGEAELVAAGSLLGVGAAALMRGLGTRCAPRAGRGQARAPASAAAAAGARDALAKALYCRTVATIVRRANSLKRLGSTLGTLSSDSNESVHQDVASRRASTAGGGARGRAGARSMAALNDAVRHATDGFVGILDMFGFEDSGPSRLEHLCANLCAETMQHFYNTHVFKSSAESCREEGVAGALEVEYVDNVPCIDLVSSLRTGLLAALDAECAARGSPEQYVARVRAAHRGHPRLAEPRPPHPRRFAVRHYAGEVTYDASDFLDANRDAVPDELLAAFDTRTCEFGFATHLFGAELKALAAAGGPAGAQFRASPTAGGAAVAAGALGAAPPAPAAPASTLTQDFHTRLDNLLRTLVHARPHFVRCLRANSTETPMLFDRVTVARQVRALQILETVQLMASGYPHRMRFRAFSGRYRALWRRGAGAGAGAGAERESGAACARVLRSVAAAAAPPAPASPAAVRWALGKRHVFLSEGMRQVLERMRRARREAAAECIQAAWRAQRARDTRGGRPAPPARRRPAPIAGTPPPDPADKCDPQLVKRTCSLFGLDLERPPPLPPSRAYTVSNGVKLGYPQQRTVAADWDEGGVRLRVGDCVLALGAARRGHVTVQVCGRTVPVPHSVLAPPRAPRPAPPPPPAPPAPPAPA
;
A
#
# COMPACT_ATOMS: atom_id res chain seq x y z
N MET A 1 23.69 13.49 -46.37
CA MET A 1 24.89 14.33 -46.57
C MET A 1 26.00 13.67 -45.78
N ARG A 2 27.02 13.04 -46.39
CA ARG A 2 28.10 13.51 -47.30
C ARG A 2 29.25 14.22 -46.55
N SER A 3 30.48 13.87 -46.96
CA SER A 3 31.79 14.34 -46.46
C SER A 3 32.16 13.86 -45.04
N VAL A 4 33.41 13.50 -44.71
CA VAL A 4 34.66 13.27 -45.50
C VAL A 4 35.52 12.25 -44.70
N CYS A 5 36.14 11.20 -45.28
CA CYS A 5 37.57 11.06 -45.65
C CYS A 5 38.59 11.37 -44.50
N VAL A 6 39.75 10.70 -44.32
CA VAL A 6 40.54 9.81 -45.21
C VAL A 6 41.64 9.00 -44.45
N TYR A 7 42.04 7.81 -44.96
CA TYR A 7 43.40 7.15 -44.84
C TYR A 7 43.93 6.60 -43.47
N ILE A 8 44.88 5.63 -43.37
CA ILE A 8 45.46 4.60 -44.30
C ILE A 8 46.16 3.43 -43.51
N LYS A 9 46.57 2.31 -44.19
CA LYS A 9 47.56 1.19 -43.89
C LYS A 9 47.97 0.89 -42.42
N GLY A 10 48.16 -0.35 -41.93
CA GLY A 10 48.90 -1.55 -42.41
C GLY A 10 49.74 -2.12 -41.23
N ALA A 11 50.35 -3.32 -41.18
CA ALA A 11 50.53 -4.43 -42.14
C ALA A 11 50.69 -5.83 -41.44
N LEU A 12 51.32 -6.81 -42.10
CA LEU A 12 51.22 -8.30 -41.95
C LEU A 12 52.35 -8.99 -41.08
N PRO A 13 52.40 -10.35 -40.91
CA PRO A 13 53.01 -11.03 -39.73
C PRO A 13 54.08 -12.14 -40.01
N ALA A 14 54.46 -12.91 -38.96
CA ALA A 14 55.19 -14.22 -38.96
C ALA A 14 54.55 -15.18 -37.90
N LYS A 15 54.53 -16.54 -37.94
CA LYS A 15 55.50 -17.64 -38.26
C LYS A 15 56.65 -17.76 -37.23
N ALA A 16 57.09 -18.92 -36.68
CA ALA A 16 56.72 -20.38 -36.73
C ALA A 16 57.23 -21.07 -35.39
N GLN A 17 57.49 -22.38 -35.15
CA GLN A 17 57.48 -23.64 -35.96
C GLN A 17 57.17 -24.97 -35.17
N ARG A 18 58.15 -25.64 -34.51
CA ARG A 18 58.18 -27.02 -33.91
C ARG A 18 59.29 -27.09 -32.81
N GLY A 19 59.44 -28.07 -31.89
CA GLY A 19 58.65 -29.26 -31.46
C GLY A 19 59.52 -30.35 -30.73
N ARG A 20 58.86 -31.35 -30.08
CA ARG A 20 59.38 -32.63 -29.49
C ARG A 20 60.14 -32.66 -28.14
N GLY A 21 59.99 -33.81 -27.45
CA GLY A 21 60.79 -34.34 -26.32
C GLY A 21 60.27 -34.02 -24.91
N SER A 22 60.39 -34.85 -23.85
CA SER A 22 60.31 -36.31 -23.61
C SER A 22 60.88 -36.63 -22.20
N ALA A 23 60.40 -37.70 -21.55
CA ALA A 23 60.88 -38.31 -20.29
C ALA A 23 60.38 -37.76 -18.93
N CYS A 24 60.03 -38.70 -18.05
CA CYS A 24 59.94 -38.58 -16.58
C CYS A 24 61.07 -39.42 -15.95
N PRO A 25 61.27 -39.37 -14.61
CA PRO A 25 60.99 -40.60 -13.85
C PRO A 25 60.48 -40.41 -12.40
N ALA A 26 59.82 -41.48 -11.88
CA ALA A 26 59.80 -42.05 -10.51
C ALA A 26 59.61 -41.14 -9.25
N SER A 27 59.17 -41.62 -8.07
CA SER A 27 58.92 -42.96 -7.48
C SER A 27 57.67 -42.91 -6.54
N ASP A 28 56.79 -43.93 -6.43
CA ASP A 28 56.89 -45.25 -5.75
C ASP A 28 57.13 -45.16 -4.22
N LYS A 29 56.50 -45.88 -3.25
CA LYS A 29 55.40 -46.91 -3.12
C LYS A 29 54.63 -46.62 -1.79
N PHE A 30 53.78 -47.40 -1.08
CA PHE A 30 53.21 -48.78 -0.98
C PHE A 30 51.71 -48.61 -0.50
N LEU A 31 50.69 -49.48 -0.69
CA LEU A 31 50.33 -50.81 -0.13
C LEU A 31 50.43 -50.99 1.41
N ALA A 32 49.56 -51.70 2.15
CA ALA A 32 48.32 -52.45 1.87
C ALA A 32 47.37 -52.39 3.12
N HIS A 33 46.12 -52.87 3.12
CA HIS A 33 45.74 -54.25 3.51
C HIS A 33 44.23 -54.52 3.24
N ALA A 34 43.77 -55.79 3.22
CA ALA A 34 42.36 -56.14 2.97
C ALA A 34 41.92 -57.44 3.68
N ARG A 35 40.62 -57.62 3.95
CA ARG A 35 39.98 -58.92 4.28
C ARG A 35 38.48 -58.96 3.92
N ARG A 36 37.97 -60.16 3.59
CA ARG A 36 36.57 -60.54 3.33
C ARG A 36 35.94 -61.08 4.66
N ARG A 37 34.66 -61.47 4.85
CA ARG A 37 33.59 -61.97 3.95
C ARG A 37 32.17 -61.37 4.31
N PRO A 38 31.02 -62.08 4.43
CA PRO A 38 29.80 -61.70 3.69
C PRO A 38 28.57 -61.38 4.57
N VAL A 39 27.43 -61.01 3.95
CA VAL A 39 26.08 -61.34 4.47
C VAL A 39 25.00 -61.24 3.36
N THR A 40 23.89 -61.94 3.61
CA THR A 40 22.77 -62.35 2.73
C THR A 40 22.04 -61.28 1.91
N ARG A 41 21.41 -61.71 0.79
CA ARG A 41 20.26 -61.01 0.18
C ARG A 41 19.11 -60.94 1.18
N ILE A 42 18.46 -59.78 1.31
CA ILE A 42 17.12 -59.64 1.91
C ILE A 42 16.28 -58.73 1.00
N PHE A 43 15.11 -59.20 0.57
CA PHE A 43 14.08 -58.37 -0.06
C PHE A 43 13.41 -57.51 1.03
N CYS A 44 13.33 -56.19 0.85
CA CYS A 44 12.45 -55.35 1.68
C CYS A 44 12.04 -54.03 1.02
N THR A 45 10.97 -53.43 1.51
CA THR A 45 10.23 -52.29 0.91
C THR A 45 10.91 -50.92 1.11
N PRO A 46 10.58 -49.90 0.27
CA PRO A 46 11.30 -48.63 0.28
C PRO A 46 10.86 -47.67 1.41
N SER A 47 11.47 -47.78 2.58
CA SER A 47 11.19 -46.89 3.73
C SER A 47 12.44 -46.53 4.56
N THR A 48 13.08 -45.41 4.26
CA THR A 48 14.05 -44.76 5.18
C THR A 48 13.87 -43.23 5.24
N PRO A 49 13.75 -42.61 6.44
CA PRO A 49 13.66 -41.15 6.56
C PRO A 49 14.95 -40.39 6.19
N LEU A 50 16.11 -41.05 6.17
CA LEU A 50 17.41 -40.40 5.95
C LEU A 50 17.55 -39.78 4.55
N GLU A 51 16.96 -40.37 3.51
CA GLU A 51 16.91 -39.76 2.17
C GLU A 51 16.19 -38.41 2.22
N ILE A 52 15.02 -38.34 2.87
CA ILE A 52 14.23 -37.11 2.97
C ILE A 52 15.00 -36.03 3.74
N LEU A 53 15.72 -36.39 4.81
CA LEU A 53 16.54 -35.45 5.58
C LEU A 53 17.69 -34.86 4.76
N LYS A 54 18.42 -35.69 3.99
CA LYS A 54 19.49 -35.24 3.09
C LYS A 54 18.97 -34.20 2.08
N TRP A 55 17.77 -34.41 1.54
CA TRP A 55 17.17 -33.48 0.58
C TRP A 55 16.82 -32.12 1.20
N ILE A 56 16.25 -32.08 2.41
CA ILE A 56 15.88 -30.82 3.09
C ILE A 56 17.14 -29.97 3.37
N VAL A 57 18.23 -30.60 3.80
CA VAL A 57 19.50 -29.90 4.08
C VAL A 57 20.17 -29.41 2.78
N LEU A 58 20.14 -30.22 1.71
CA LEU A 58 20.72 -29.84 0.41
C LEU A 58 20.00 -28.68 -0.27
N ASP A 59 18.69 -28.55 -0.10
CA ASP A 59 17.91 -27.45 -0.69
C ASP A 59 18.28 -26.10 -0.03
N ARG A 60 18.35 -26.07 1.31
CA ARG A 60 18.76 -24.88 2.08
C ARG A 60 20.21 -24.50 1.81
N ALA A 61 21.13 -25.45 1.77
CA ALA A 61 22.56 -25.19 1.54
C ALA A 61 22.86 -24.68 0.11
N ARG A 62 22.13 -25.16 -0.91
CA ARG A 62 22.36 -24.75 -2.32
C ARG A 62 21.78 -23.39 -2.67
N TYR A 63 20.87 -22.85 -1.87
CA TYR A 63 20.38 -21.48 -2.03
C TYR A 63 21.41 -20.45 -1.51
N THR A 64 21.99 -20.67 -0.33
CA THR A 64 22.94 -19.73 0.32
C THR A 64 24.21 -19.45 -0.47
N ILE A 65 24.64 -20.38 -1.34
CA ILE A 65 25.83 -20.20 -2.21
C ILE A 65 25.52 -19.26 -3.39
N ARG A 66 24.24 -19.12 -3.77
CA ARG A 66 23.84 -18.47 -5.02
C ARG A 66 23.76 -16.94 -4.95
N THR A 67 23.86 -16.36 -3.75
CA THR A 67 23.85 -14.91 -3.51
C THR A 67 25.19 -14.21 -3.80
N LYS A 68 26.27 -14.96 -4.06
CA LYS A 68 27.61 -14.38 -4.29
C LYS A 68 28.02 -14.17 -5.76
N ILE A 69 27.21 -14.58 -6.75
CA ILE A 69 27.57 -14.45 -8.18
C ILE A 69 26.38 -14.01 -9.05
N LEU A 70 25.92 -12.77 -8.88
CA LEU A 70 25.32 -11.96 -9.96
C LEU A 70 25.19 -10.47 -9.54
N PRO A 71 26.01 -9.57 -10.10
CA PRO A 71 25.44 -8.31 -10.61
C PRO A 71 26.17 -7.80 -11.87
N ARG A 72 26.01 -8.48 -13.01
CA ARG A 72 26.26 -7.91 -14.36
C ARG A 72 25.15 -8.35 -15.30
N PHE A 73 24.79 -7.46 -16.25
CA PHE A 73 23.66 -7.57 -17.18
C PHE A 73 22.26 -7.58 -16.55
N ILE A 74 21.70 -6.39 -16.33
CA ILE A 74 20.60 -5.86 -17.17
C ILE A 74 20.81 -4.35 -17.30
N LYS A 75 20.83 -3.84 -18.53
CA LYS A 75 20.91 -2.42 -18.85
C LYS A 75 20.23 -2.21 -20.20
N VAL A 76 18.94 -1.91 -20.19
CA VAL A 76 18.15 -1.57 -21.38
C VAL A 76 17.55 -0.18 -21.13
N ASN A 77 17.64 0.69 -22.13
CA ASN A 77 17.43 2.12 -21.95
C ASN A 77 15.96 2.52 -22.01
N TYR A 78 15.54 3.39 -21.11
CA TYR A 78 14.50 4.39 -21.40
C TYR A 78 15.18 5.74 -21.60
N LEU A 79 15.47 6.10 -22.85
CA LEU A 79 15.91 7.44 -23.25
C LEU A 79 15.57 7.71 -24.72
N SER A 80 14.81 8.79 -24.93
CA SER A 80 14.65 9.57 -26.18
C SER A 80 14.52 8.82 -27.53
N SER A 81 13.30 8.89 -28.07
CA SER A 81 12.93 8.78 -29.49
C SER A 81 14.02 9.16 -30.51
N ARG A 82 14.20 8.35 -31.57
CA ARG A 82 14.66 8.81 -32.88
C ARG A 82 13.73 8.31 -33.98
N ARG A 83 13.57 9.12 -35.04
CA ARG A 83 12.69 8.84 -36.19
C ARG A 83 13.24 7.66 -37.00
N ILE A 84 12.36 6.81 -37.51
CA ILE A 84 12.60 6.09 -38.77
C ILE A 84 11.80 6.84 -39.84
N VAL A 85 12.52 7.41 -40.82
CA VAL A 85 11.91 7.94 -42.05
C VAL A 85 11.98 6.81 -43.07
N VAL A 86 10.84 6.30 -43.50
CA VAL A 86 10.77 5.35 -44.62
C VAL A 86 10.75 6.16 -45.91
N GLN A 87 11.88 6.22 -46.62
CA GLN A 87 12.00 6.90 -47.91
C GLN A 87 12.13 5.85 -49.04
N ARG A 88 11.40 6.06 -50.14
CA ARG A 88 11.24 5.10 -51.25
C ARG A 88 12.44 5.08 -52.21
N SER A 89 12.84 3.88 -52.63
CA SER A 89 13.42 3.55 -53.95
C SER A 89 13.42 2.01 -54.09
N GLY A 90 13.17 1.38 -55.25
CA GLY A 90 12.76 1.86 -56.58
C GLY A 90 11.91 0.80 -57.32
N ALA A 91 11.63 1.01 -58.61
CA ALA A 91 10.81 0.16 -59.50
C ALA A 91 11.67 -0.30 -60.72
N PRO A 92 11.16 -0.90 -61.84
CA PRO A 92 9.83 -1.42 -62.17
C PRO A 92 9.91 -2.93 -62.64
N PRO A 93 8.97 -3.53 -63.44
CA PRO A 93 8.66 -3.16 -64.84
C PRO A 93 7.16 -3.07 -65.22
N ALA A 94 6.92 -2.62 -66.46
CA ALA A 94 5.74 -2.70 -67.36
C ALA A 94 4.50 -3.53 -66.94
N ALA A 95 3.24 -3.16 -67.24
CA ALA A 95 2.63 -1.99 -67.94
C ALA A 95 1.11 -1.92 -67.54
N ALA A 96 0.10 -1.33 -68.21
CA ALA A 96 -0.07 -0.69 -69.53
C ALA A 96 -1.34 0.22 -69.56
N ALA A 97 -1.61 0.83 -70.74
CA ALA A 97 -2.92 1.35 -71.24
C ALA A 97 -3.77 2.33 -70.38
N GLU A 98 -3.66 3.61 -70.73
CA GLU A 98 -4.75 4.62 -70.64
C GLU A 98 -5.72 4.46 -71.86
N PRO A 99 -6.83 5.22 -72.09
CA PRO A 99 -6.96 6.69 -71.87
C PRO A 99 -8.36 7.29 -71.52
N GLN A 100 -8.39 8.63 -71.30
CA GLN A 100 -9.54 9.57 -71.51
C GLN A 100 -10.79 9.40 -70.61
N LEU A 101 -11.66 10.39 -70.30
CA LEU A 101 -11.78 11.88 -70.42
C LEU A 101 -12.59 12.32 -69.15
N GLY A 102 -12.73 13.56 -68.68
CA GLY A 102 -12.55 14.92 -69.21
C GLY A 102 -12.94 15.96 -68.13
N ALA A 103 -13.09 17.24 -68.49
CA ALA A 103 -13.10 18.40 -67.57
C ALA A 103 -14.43 18.69 -66.83
N GLY A 104 -14.41 19.62 -65.84
CA GLY A 104 -15.62 20.31 -65.35
C GLY A 104 -15.53 20.95 -63.94
N HIS A 105 -15.76 22.26 -63.84
CA HIS A 105 -15.82 23.04 -62.59
C HIS A 105 -17.09 23.96 -62.63
N PRO A 106 -17.40 24.76 -61.59
CA PRO A 106 -18.43 24.60 -60.52
C PRO A 106 -19.76 25.35 -60.87
N PRO A 107 -20.51 26.10 -60.01
CA PRO A 107 -20.85 26.05 -58.57
C PRO A 107 -22.41 25.98 -58.31
N GLN A 108 -22.92 26.51 -57.17
CA GLN A 108 -24.34 26.62 -56.72
C GLN A 108 -25.10 27.82 -57.39
N PRO A 109 -26.39 28.22 -57.09
CA PRO A 109 -27.42 27.72 -56.14
C PRO A 109 -28.88 27.44 -56.69
N PRO A 110 -30.03 28.14 -56.40
CA PRO A 110 -31.13 27.53 -55.62
C PRO A 110 -32.62 27.62 -56.09
N ALA A 111 -33.48 26.80 -55.45
CA ALA A 111 -34.89 27.06 -54.98
C ALA A 111 -36.19 26.82 -55.84
N ARG A 112 -37.24 26.33 -55.11
CA ARG A 112 -38.73 26.50 -55.23
C ARG A 112 -39.65 25.64 -56.15
N GLY A 113 -40.65 24.99 -55.50
CA GLY A 113 -42.02 24.64 -55.98
C GLY A 113 -42.90 24.17 -54.78
N ARG A 114 -44.10 24.71 -54.46
CA ARG A 114 -45.49 24.51 -55.00
C ARG A 114 -46.03 23.06 -54.83
N ARG A 115 -47.23 22.71 -54.28
CA ARG A 115 -48.49 23.36 -53.76
C ARG A 115 -49.09 22.49 -52.60
N GLY A 116 -50.09 22.83 -51.75
CA GLY A 116 -50.47 24.12 -51.14
C GLY A 116 -51.97 24.56 -51.07
N ARG A 117 -52.88 24.04 -50.18
CA ARG A 117 -54.18 24.68 -49.72
C ARG A 117 -55.01 23.94 -48.62
N ARG A 118 -55.39 24.68 -47.53
CA ARG A 118 -56.64 24.79 -46.68
C ARG A 118 -57.68 23.64 -46.54
N PRO A 119 -58.49 23.56 -45.42
CA PRO A 119 -59.09 24.69 -44.65
C PRO A 119 -58.79 24.84 -43.13
N ALA A 120 -59.81 25.15 -42.30
CA ALA A 120 -59.76 26.33 -41.39
C ALA A 120 -60.88 26.48 -40.30
N ARG A 121 -60.70 27.46 -39.38
CA ARG A 121 -61.61 28.04 -38.32
C ARG A 121 -61.85 27.18 -37.05
N LEU A 122 -62.06 27.70 -35.82
CA LEU A 122 -62.09 29.05 -35.16
C LEU A 122 -61.22 29.02 -33.86
N ALA A 123 -60.42 30.04 -33.47
CA ALA A 123 -60.70 31.29 -32.67
C ALA A 123 -61.00 31.06 -31.15
N ARG A 124 -60.61 31.90 -30.15
CA ARG A 124 -60.22 33.34 -30.06
C ARG A 124 -58.97 33.63 -29.15
N LEU A 125 -58.81 34.87 -28.68
CA LEU A 125 -57.64 35.68 -28.22
C LEU A 125 -58.04 36.54 -26.96
N PRO A 126 -57.26 37.49 -26.34
CA PRO A 126 -55.80 37.77 -26.31
C PRO A 126 -55.16 38.35 -24.96
N ARG A 127 -53.81 38.53 -24.98
CA ARG A 127 -53.01 39.77 -24.62
C ARG A 127 -52.42 40.09 -23.20
N ARG A 128 -51.16 40.57 -23.28
CA ARG A 128 -50.40 41.52 -22.40
C ARG A 128 -49.96 41.04 -21.00
N LEU A 129 -49.09 41.75 -20.27
CA LEU A 129 -47.71 42.27 -20.51
C LEU A 129 -47.24 43.04 -19.25
N ALA A 130 -45.92 43.03 -18.98
CA ALA A 130 -45.16 43.94 -18.09
C ALA A 130 -45.22 43.79 -16.55
N ALA A 131 -44.00 43.88 -15.98
CA ALA A 131 -43.53 44.39 -14.69
C ALA A 131 -44.47 44.59 -13.46
N GLY A 132 -43.95 44.23 -12.27
CA GLY A 132 -44.50 44.65 -10.97
C GLY A 132 -43.55 44.37 -9.79
N ARG A 133 -43.28 45.39 -8.95
CA ARG A 133 -42.36 45.35 -7.80
C ARG A 133 -43.05 44.93 -6.49
N ALA A 134 -42.33 44.11 -5.70
CA ALA A 134 -42.11 44.24 -4.24
C ALA A 134 -43.25 44.04 -3.20
N ALA A 135 -42.77 43.92 -1.94
CA ALA A 135 -43.41 44.29 -0.66
C ALA A 135 -44.46 43.36 0.02
N ALA A 136 -43.94 42.40 0.79
CA ALA A 136 -44.01 42.37 2.27
C ALA A 136 -45.31 42.02 3.07
N ARG A 137 -45.03 41.46 4.27
CA ARG A 137 -45.84 41.38 5.52
C ARG A 137 -47.09 40.48 5.62
N ALA A 138 -46.82 39.29 6.20
CA ALA A 138 -47.26 38.90 7.55
C ALA A 138 -48.77 38.79 7.92
N ALA A 139 -49.19 37.53 8.09
CA ALA A 139 -50.06 37.04 9.18
C ALA A 139 -49.52 35.62 9.52
N ALA A 140 -49.32 35.10 10.73
CA ALA A 140 -49.81 35.31 12.10
C ALA A 140 -50.42 33.97 12.60
N ALA A 141 -49.70 33.35 13.56
CA ALA A 141 -50.06 32.24 14.45
C ALA A 141 -51.24 31.29 14.14
N ALA A 142 -50.93 29.99 14.02
CA ALA A 142 -51.73 28.89 14.57
C ALA A 142 -50.79 27.71 14.93
N ALA A 143 -50.93 27.13 16.13
CA ALA A 143 -50.12 26.00 16.58
C ALA A 143 -51.03 24.83 17.02
N PRO A 144 -50.84 23.60 16.49
CA PRO A 144 -51.50 22.39 16.97
C PRO A 144 -50.68 21.68 18.07
N ALA A 145 -51.38 20.89 18.89
CA ALA A 145 -50.87 20.21 20.08
C ALA A 145 -49.86 19.06 19.79
N PRO A 146 -49.04 18.63 20.77
CA PRO A 146 -48.07 17.55 20.60
C PRO A 146 -48.71 16.17 20.38
N ALA A 147 -48.12 15.37 19.50
CA ALA A 147 -48.51 13.98 19.26
C ALA A 147 -47.91 13.03 20.33
N PRO A 148 -48.58 11.91 20.67
CA PRO A 148 -48.13 10.95 21.67
C PRO A 148 -46.89 10.13 21.22
N PRO A 149 -46.14 9.55 22.17
CA PRO A 149 -44.93 8.78 21.86
C PRO A 149 -45.24 7.47 21.13
N LEU A 150 -44.53 7.23 20.02
CA LEU A 150 -44.63 5.98 19.24
C LEU A 150 -43.85 4.85 19.91
N GLN A 151 -44.47 3.67 19.96
CA GLN A 151 -43.86 2.42 20.44
C GLN A 151 -42.85 1.84 19.41
N PRO A 152 -41.89 1.00 19.84
CA PRO A 152 -40.90 0.41 18.94
C PRO A 152 -41.54 -0.62 18.01
N HIS A 153 -41.61 -0.30 16.72
CA HIS A 153 -42.05 -1.25 15.69
C HIS A 153 -41.02 -2.37 15.47
N HIS A 154 -41.47 -3.62 15.54
CA HIS A 154 -40.73 -4.78 15.03
C HIS A 154 -40.54 -4.66 13.50
N PRO A 155 -39.46 -5.24 12.93
CA PRO A 155 -39.29 -5.32 11.49
C PRO A 155 -40.40 -6.19 10.86
N PRO A 156 -40.91 -5.84 9.67
CA PRO A 156 -41.91 -6.64 8.99
C PRO A 156 -41.34 -8.02 8.60
N PRO A 157 -42.15 -9.09 8.61
CA PRO A 157 -41.74 -10.40 8.12
C PRO A 157 -41.41 -10.34 6.61
N PRO A 158 -40.55 -11.24 6.11
CA PRO A 158 -40.28 -11.34 4.67
C PRO A 158 -41.57 -11.67 3.90
N PRO A 159 -41.71 -11.23 2.64
CA PRO A 159 -42.87 -11.55 1.83
C PRO A 159 -43.00 -13.08 1.65
N PRO A 160 -44.24 -13.62 1.64
CA PRO A 160 -44.47 -15.06 1.56
C PRO A 160 -43.90 -15.64 0.26
N GLU A 161 -43.37 -16.86 0.34
CA GLU A 161 -42.80 -17.57 -0.79
C GLU A 161 -43.83 -17.68 -1.93
N ALA A 162 -43.42 -17.28 -3.14
CA ALA A 162 -44.20 -17.52 -4.35
C ALA A 162 -44.21 -19.02 -4.66
N ARG A 163 -45.15 -19.75 -4.03
CA ARG A 163 -45.44 -21.17 -4.28
C ARG A 163 -45.83 -21.37 -5.76
N TRP A 164 -44.83 -21.71 -6.58
CA TRP A 164 -45.05 -22.25 -7.92
C TRP A 164 -45.87 -23.53 -7.78
N ARG A 165 -47.15 -23.47 -8.15
CA ARG A 165 -48.07 -24.61 -8.03
C ARG A 165 -47.63 -25.72 -8.99
N ALA A 166 -47.18 -26.84 -8.45
CA ALA A 166 -47.12 -28.08 -9.20
C ALA A 166 -48.55 -28.53 -9.52
N GLY A 167 -48.91 -28.59 -10.80
CA GLY A 167 -50.17 -29.17 -11.25
C GLY A 167 -50.01 -30.67 -11.44
N THR A 168 -50.89 -31.47 -10.84
CA THR A 168 -50.90 -32.94 -10.95
C THR A 168 -52.29 -33.45 -11.32
N ALA A 169 -52.48 -33.85 -12.57
CA ALA A 169 -53.45 -34.87 -13.05
C ALA A 169 -53.33 -35.01 -14.59
N GLY A 170 -53.55 -36.21 -15.13
CA GLY A 170 -53.51 -36.49 -16.58
C GLY A 170 -52.29 -37.30 -16.99
N GLY A 171 -52.41 -38.63 -17.00
CA GLY A 171 -51.32 -39.55 -17.33
C GLY A 171 -51.37 -40.08 -18.77
N ALA A 172 -50.21 -40.18 -19.40
CA ALA A 172 -49.96 -41.00 -20.58
C ALA A 172 -48.49 -41.46 -20.55
N GLN A 173 -48.21 -42.67 -21.05
CA GLN A 173 -46.85 -43.23 -21.06
C GLN A 173 -46.05 -42.75 -22.27
N ALA A 174 -44.85 -42.21 -22.05
CA ALA A 174 -43.79 -42.10 -23.06
C ALA A 174 -42.42 -42.03 -22.39
N THR A 175 -41.45 -42.81 -22.87
CA THR A 175 -40.06 -42.80 -22.39
C THR A 175 -39.27 -41.67 -23.07
N GLY A 176 -38.69 -40.76 -22.29
CA GLY A 176 -37.86 -39.67 -22.81
C GLY A 176 -36.86 -39.13 -21.79
N THR A 177 -35.57 -39.17 -22.12
CA THR A 177 -34.48 -38.69 -21.25
C THR A 177 -34.26 -37.19 -21.40
N THR A 178 -34.62 -36.40 -20.39
CA THR A 178 -34.28 -34.97 -20.30
C THR A 178 -33.38 -34.69 -19.10
N GLY A 179 -32.16 -34.21 -19.35
CA GLY A 179 -31.16 -33.96 -18.31
C GLY A 179 -31.48 -32.76 -17.40
N SER A 180 -31.25 -32.90 -16.10
CA SER A 180 -31.45 -31.82 -15.12
C SER A 180 -30.47 -30.66 -15.34
N ALA A 181 -31.03 -29.46 -15.59
CA ALA A 181 -30.27 -28.23 -15.74
C ALA A 181 -29.74 -27.75 -14.37
N SER A 182 -28.58 -28.28 -13.96
CA SER A 182 -27.88 -27.84 -12.75
C SER A 182 -27.35 -26.41 -12.93
N ASN A 183 -28.16 -25.44 -12.47
CA ASN A 183 -27.88 -24.01 -12.46
C ASN A 183 -26.51 -23.67 -11.86
N GLY A 184 -25.83 -22.67 -12.42
CA GLY A 184 -24.47 -22.26 -12.04
C GLY A 184 -24.35 -21.49 -10.72
N SER A 185 -25.02 -21.94 -9.67
CA SER A 185 -25.12 -21.23 -8.38
C SER A 185 -23.86 -21.33 -7.50
N ASP A 186 -23.11 -22.44 -7.57
CA ASP A 186 -21.98 -22.70 -6.66
C ASP A 186 -20.61 -22.82 -7.36
N VAL A 187 -20.18 -21.71 -7.98
CA VAL A 187 -18.84 -21.57 -8.56
C VAL A 187 -18.03 -20.57 -7.72
N ASP A 188 -17.01 -21.03 -7.00
CA ASP A 188 -16.12 -20.17 -6.18
C ASP A 188 -15.00 -19.48 -7.00
N ASP A 189 -14.68 -19.97 -8.20
CA ASP A 189 -13.65 -19.44 -9.10
C ASP A 189 -14.18 -19.40 -10.55
N LEU A 190 -14.32 -18.19 -11.11
CA LEU A 190 -15.07 -17.96 -12.35
C LEU A 190 -14.47 -18.62 -13.59
N ILE A 191 -13.22 -19.09 -13.54
CA ILE A 191 -12.63 -19.86 -14.66
C ILE A 191 -13.40 -21.17 -14.93
N HIS A 192 -14.15 -21.68 -13.94
CA HIS A 192 -14.93 -22.93 -14.03
C HIS A 192 -16.42 -22.70 -14.39
N LEU A 193 -16.81 -21.48 -14.79
CA LEU A 193 -18.19 -21.19 -15.23
C LEU A 193 -18.58 -22.04 -16.46
N ARG A 194 -19.60 -22.89 -16.33
CA ARG A 194 -20.08 -23.71 -17.45
C ARG A 194 -20.70 -22.85 -18.57
N GLY A 195 -20.51 -23.26 -19.81
CA GLY A 195 -21.06 -22.60 -20.99
C GLY A 195 -20.19 -21.46 -21.54
N PRO A 196 -20.75 -20.59 -22.42
CA PRO A 196 -19.99 -19.52 -23.06
C PRO A 196 -19.64 -18.38 -22.09
N LEU A 197 -18.35 -18.05 -22.02
CA LEU A 197 -17.82 -16.96 -21.19
C LEU A 197 -18.26 -15.59 -21.74
N THR A 198 -19.32 -15.05 -21.15
CA THR A 198 -19.98 -13.79 -21.52
C THR A 198 -20.14 -12.87 -20.30
N GLU A 199 -20.25 -11.56 -20.52
CA GLU A 199 -20.50 -10.56 -19.45
C GLU A 199 -21.73 -10.95 -18.63
N ASP A 200 -22.81 -11.31 -19.31
CA ASP A 200 -24.09 -11.71 -18.73
C ASP A 200 -24.00 -12.96 -17.83
N ALA A 201 -23.17 -13.95 -18.20
CA ALA A 201 -22.85 -15.10 -17.36
C ALA A 201 -22.01 -14.74 -16.13
N VAL A 202 -20.98 -13.90 -16.28
CA VAL A 202 -20.16 -13.39 -15.17
C VAL A 202 -21.03 -12.60 -14.18
N VAL A 203 -21.89 -11.69 -14.66
CA VAL A 203 -22.78 -10.90 -13.80
C VAL A 203 -23.87 -11.78 -13.15
N ARG A 204 -24.40 -12.81 -13.83
CA ARG A 204 -25.28 -13.82 -13.20
C ARG A 204 -24.58 -14.54 -12.05
N ALA A 205 -23.35 -15.02 -12.25
CA ALA A 205 -22.60 -15.74 -11.22
C ALA A 205 -22.32 -14.85 -9.99
N LEU A 206 -21.88 -13.60 -10.22
CA LEU A 206 -21.70 -12.62 -9.15
C LEU A 206 -23.02 -12.31 -8.42
N GLN A 207 -24.13 -12.12 -9.14
CA GLN A 207 -25.45 -11.87 -8.55
C GLN A 207 -25.94 -13.05 -7.68
N ALA A 208 -25.80 -14.28 -8.17
CA ALA A 208 -26.15 -15.48 -7.42
C ALA A 208 -25.33 -15.58 -6.13
N ARG A 209 -24.01 -15.44 -6.20
CA ARG A 209 -23.12 -15.48 -5.04
C ARG A 209 -23.40 -14.37 -4.02
N PHE A 210 -23.73 -13.17 -4.50
CA PHE A 210 -24.08 -12.03 -3.64
C PHE A 210 -25.28 -12.34 -2.74
N TYR A 211 -26.38 -12.88 -3.30
CA TYR A 211 -27.54 -13.26 -2.50
C TYR A 211 -27.31 -14.50 -1.61
N HIS A 212 -26.34 -15.36 -1.92
CA HIS A 212 -25.86 -16.41 -1.02
C HIS A 212 -24.82 -15.92 0.02
N ASN A 213 -24.69 -14.60 0.22
CA ASN A 213 -23.72 -13.94 1.11
C ASN A 213 -22.23 -14.24 0.80
N LYS A 214 -21.92 -14.82 -0.38
CA LYS A 214 -20.57 -15.12 -0.88
C LYS A 214 -19.98 -13.90 -1.61
N PHE A 215 -19.66 -12.84 -0.87
CA PHE A 215 -19.21 -11.56 -1.43
C PHE A 215 -17.81 -11.58 -2.09
N TYR A 216 -17.04 -12.65 -1.91
CA TYR A 216 -15.71 -12.85 -2.48
C TYR A 216 -15.72 -13.99 -3.50
N THR A 217 -15.09 -13.79 -4.66
CA THR A 217 -15.09 -14.74 -5.78
C THR A 217 -13.74 -14.73 -6.48
N SER A 218 -13.16 -15.88 -6.78
CA SER A 218 -11.85 -15.97 -7.44
C SER A 218 -11.96 -15.84 -8.96
N VAL A 219 -10.86 -15.42 -9.58
CA VAL A 219 -10.53 -15.58 -11.00
C VAL A 219 -9.08 -16.07 -11.05
N GLY A 220 -8.89 -17.35 -10.78
CA GLY A 220 -7.57 -17.93 -10.55
C GLY A 220 -6.83 -17.23 -9.38
N PRO A 221 -5.67 -16.58 -9.63
CA PRO A 221 -4.91 -15.87 -8.61
C PRO A 221 -5.45 -14.48 -8.24
N ILE A 222 -6.53 -14.01 -8.89
CA ILE A 222 -7.11 -12.67 -8.72
C ILE A 222 -8.40 -12.80 -7.91
N LEU A 223 -8.66 -11.88 -6.98
CA LEU A 223 -9.87 -11.90 -6.16
C LEU A 223 -10.83 -10.76 -6.53
N ILE A 224 -12.09 -11.09 -6.82
CA ILE A 224 -13.19 -10.13 -6.89
C ILE A 224 -13.82 -10.02 -5.50
N ALA A 225 -14.05 -8.78 -5.04
CA ALA A 225 -14.73 -8.46 -3.80
C ALA A 225 -15.90 -7.52 -4.09
N MET A 226 -17.12 -7.89 -3.70
CA MET A 226 -18.32 -7.04 -3.83
C MET A 226 -18.65 -6.39 -2.50
N ASN A 227 -18.88 -5.08 -2.50
CA ASN A 227 -19.37 -4.37 -1.32
C ASN A 227 -20.87 -4.61 -1.13
N ALA A 228 -21.26 -5.24 -0.03
CA ALA A 228 -22.64 -5.53 0.34
C ALA A 228 -23.30 -4.45 1.22
N TYR A 229 -22.53 -3.46 1.69
CA TYR A 229 -22.95 -2.37 2.59
C TYR A 229 -23.55 -2.83 3.94
N THR A 230 -23.28 -4.07 4.36
CA THR A 230 -23.77 -4.65 5.63
C THR A 230 -22.88 -4.41 6.85
N ASP A 231 -21.64 -3.95 6.65
CA ASP A 231 -20.64 -3.79 7.71
C ASP A 231 -19.97 -2.41 7.59
N ALA A 232 -20.34 -1.51 8.51
CA ALA A 232 -19.75 -0.17 8.64
C ALA A 232 -18.62 -0.11 9.67
N GLY A 233 -18.28 -1.24 10.31
CA GLY A 233 -17.34 -1.29 11.41
C GLY A 233 -15.89 -0.99 11.02
N ASN A 234 -15.12 -0.44 11.96
CA ASN A 234 -13.66 -0.41 11.82
C ASN A 234 -13.10 -1.82 12.02
N ALA A 235 -12.79 -2.51 10.92
CA ALA A 235 -12.29 -3.89 10.89
C ALA A 235 -10.95 -4.11 11.63
N LEU A 236 -10.24 -3.05 12.04
CA LEU A 236 -9.06 -3.16 12.91
C LEU A 236 -9.41 -3.27 14.40
N THR A 237 -10.64 -2.94 14.81
CA THR A 237 -11.07 -3.04 16.21
C THR A 237 -11.22 -4.49 16.68
N PRO A 238 -11.02 -4.79 17.98
CA PRO A 238 -11.22 -6.15 18.50
C PRO A 238 -12.66 -6.67 18.31
N GLY A 239 -13.68 -5.81 18.45
CA GLY A 239 -15.09 -6.19 18.36
C GLY A 239 -15.55 -6.63 16.96
N ALA A 240 -15.06 -5.98 15.91
CA ALA A 240 -15.39 -6.34 14.53
C ALA A 240 -14.80 -7.70 14.06
N ALA A 241 -13.82 -8.24 14.80
CA ALA A 241 -12.92 -9.28 14.31
C ALA A 241 -13.48 -10.73 14.27
N ARG A 242 -14.81 -10.93 14.26
CA ARG A 242 -15.45 -12.26 14.11
C ARG A 242 -15.84 -12.62 12.67
N ALA A 243 -15.91 -11.67 11.74
CA ALA A 243 -16.12 -11.97 10.32
C ALA A 243 -14.88 -12.66 9.71
N GLN A 244 -14.86 -14.00 9.71
CA GLN A 244 -13.84 -14.76 8.99
C GLN A 244 -14.11 -14.66 7.48
N ARG A 245 -13.21 -13.99 6.75
CA ARG A 245 -13.18 -13.95 5.28
C ARG A 245 -12.03 -14.83 4.79
N PRO A 246 -12.24 -16.14 4.59
CA PRO A 246 -11.15 -17.10 4.34
C PRO A 246 -10.41 -16.82 3.03
N GLU A 247 -11.02 -16.13 2.07
CA GLU A 247 -10.43 -15.73 0.79
C GLU A 247 -9.32 -14.70 1.00
N LEU A 248 -9.57 -13.67 1.81
CA LEU A 248 -8.58 -12.65 2.17
C LEU A 248 -7.47 -13.24 3.05
N ALA A 249 -7.81 -14.17 3.95
CA ALA A 249 -6.81 -14.89 4.74
C ALA A 249 -5.90 -15.77 3.86
N ARG A 250 -6.46 -16.50 2.88
CA ARG A 250 -5.67 -17.27 1.89
C ARG A 250 -4.73 -16.37 1.10
N LEU A 251 -5.19 -15.20 0.64
CA LEU A 251 -4.38 -14.24 -0.11
C LEU A 251 -3.17 -13.75 0.71
N VAL A 252 -3.38 -13.41 1.99
CA VAL A 252 -2.31 -13.01 2.92
C VAL A 252 -1.34 -14.15 3.19
N HIS A 253 -1.84 -15.37 3.46
CA HIS A 253 -0.99 -16.53 3.68
C HIS A 253 -0.11 -16.83 2.46
N ASP A 254 -0.66 -16.79 1.25
CA ASP A 254 0.12 -17.01 0.03
C ASP A 254 1.08 -15.84 -0.27
N ALA A 255 0.76 -14.59 0.10
CA ALA A 255 1.70 -13.48 0.00
C ALA A 255 2.89 -13.64 0.97
N VAL A 256 2.64 -13.81 2.27
CA VAL A 256 3.69 -14.02 3.30
C VAL A 256 4.52 -15.26 2.96
N ARG A 257 3.88 -16.35 2.50
CA ARG A 257 4.58 -17.54 2.04
C ARG A 257 5.48 -17.27 0.85
N HIS A 258 5.03 -16.51 -0.16
CA HIS A 258 5.87 -16.21 -1.33
C HIS A 258 7.03 -15.29 -0.98
N GLN A 259 6.85 -14.36 -0.03
CA GLN A 259 7.96 -13.58 0.54
C GLN A 259 8.99 -14.51 1.19
N ALA A 260 8.57 -15.42 2.08
CA ALA A 260 9.47 -16.35 2.76
C ALA A 260 10.12 -17.42 1.83
N ASP A 261 9.37 -17.97 0.86
CA ASP A 261 9.86 -18.96 -0.11
C ASP A 261 10.85 -18.34 -1.14
N THR A 262 10.93 -17.00 -1.29
CA THR A 262 11.69 -16.37 -2.39
C THR A 262 12.56 -15.16 -2.05
N GLY A 263 12.34 -14.48 -0.92
CA GLY A 263 12.95 -13.20 -0.57
C GLY A 263 12.42 -11.99 -1.37
N CYS A 264 11.58 -12.20 -2.39
CA CYS A 264 11.03 -11.13 -3.22
C CYS A 264 9.92 -10.37 -2.47
N PRO A 265 9.90 -9.02 -2.49
CA PRO A 265 8.79 -8.24 -1.95
C PRO A 265 7.45 -8.61 -2.62
N GLN A 266 6.36 -8.41 -1.90
CA GLN A 266 4.99 -8.70 -2.37
C GLN A 266 4.14 -7.44 -2.24
N ALA A 267 3.21 -7.21 -3.15
CA ALA A 267 2.27 -6.08 -3.08
C ALA A 267 0.83 -6.56 -3.32
N ILE A 268 -0.04 -6.41 -2.32
CA ILE A 268 -1.48 -6.64 -2.46
C ILE A 268 -2.11 -5.32 -2.91
N ILE A 269 -2.64 -5.31 -4.13
CA ILE A 269 -3.12 -4.11 -4.82
C ILE A 269 -4.65 -4.16 -4.90
N LEU A 270 -5.31 -3.21 -4.23
CA LEU A 270 -6.76 -3.04 -4.29
C LEU A 270 -7.13 -2.00 -5.37
N SER A 271 -8.16 -2.28 -6.16
CA SER A 271 -8.53 -1.45 -7.32
C SER A 271 -10.04 -1.48 -7.58
N GLY A 272 -10.57 -0.41 -8.18
CA GLY A 272 -12.01 -0.22 -8.44
C GLY A 272 -12.49 1.19 -8.09
N VAL A 273 -13.72 1.53 -8.49
CA VAL A 273 -14.36 2.85 -8.29
C VAL A 273 -14.45 3.29 -6.83
N SER A 274 -14.73 4.56 -6.55
CA SER A 274 -15.00 5.00 -5.17
C SER A 274 -16.24 4.31 -4.59
N GLY A 275 -16.31 4.14 -3.26
CA GLY A 275 -17.36 3.39 -2.56
C GLY A 275 -17.31 1.85 -2.68
N SER A 276 -16.39 1.28 -3.46
CA SER A 276 -16.35 -0.17 -3.71
C SER A 276 -15.77 -1.04 -2.59
N GLY A 277 -15.54 -0.49 -1.39
CA GLY A 277 -15.07 -1.24 -0.22
C GLY A 277 -13.56 -1.48 -0.12
N LYS A 278 -12.73 -0.86 -0.99
CA LYS A 278 -11.26 -1.00 -0.96
C LYS A 278 -10.67 -0.80 0.45
N THR A 279 -10.98 0.30 1.12
CA THR A 279 -10.46 0.62 2.46
C THR A 279 -10.93 -0.35 3.56
N TYR A 280 -12.12 -0.95 3.43
CA TYR A 280 -12.53 -2.04 4.32
C TYR A 280 -11.68 -3.30 4.07
N ALA A 281 -11.53 -3.70 2.81
CA ALA A 281 -10.76 -4.88 2.44
C ALA A 281 -9.25 -4.72 2.78
N SER A 282 -8.68 -3.52 2.64
CA SER A 282 -7.29 -3.24 3.03
C SER A 282 -7.08 -3.36 4.55
N MET A 283 -8.02 -2.88 5.37
CA MET A 283 -8.01 -3.08 6.83
C MET A 283 -8.12 -4.56 7.22
N VAL A 284 -9.01 -5.34 6.58
CA VAL A 284 -9.13 -6.78 6.85
C VAL A 284 -7.85 -7.54 6.46
N LEU A 285 -7.27 -7.22 5.31
CA LEU A 285 -5.99 -7.79 4.86
C LEU A 285 -4.85 -7.44 5.82
N LEU A 286 -4.75 -6.19 6.26
CA LEU A 286 -3.74 -5.71 7.21
C LEU A 286 -3.85 -6.45 8.54
N ARG A 287 -5.07 -6.64 9.06
CA ARG A 287 -5.29 -7.42 10.28
C ARG A 287 -4.85 -8.86 10.11
N ARG A 288 -5.21 -9.54 9.01
CA ARG A 288 -4.76 -10.92 8.77
C ARG A 288 -3.25 -11.03 8.58
N LEU A 289 -2.60 -10.02 8.00
CA LEU A 289 -1.14 -9.96 7.88
C LEU A 289 -0.47 -9.88 9.25
N PHE A 290 -1.04 -9.11 10.17
CA PHE A 290 -0.59 -9.01 11.56
C PHE A 290 -0.87 -10.29 12.37
N ASP A 291 -2.05 -10.90 12.23
CA ASP A 291 -2.37 -12.21 12.82
C ASP A 291 -1.34 -13.28 12.40
N VAL A 292 -0.89 -13.27 11.13
CA VAL A 292 0.07 -14.24 10.56
C VAL A 292 1.53 -13.94 10.93
N ALA A 293 1.94 -12.67 11.02
CA ALA A 293 3.32 -12.26 11.33
C ALA A 293 3.65 -12.27 12.85
N GLY A 294 2.85 -12.96 13.67
CA GLY A 294 2.99 -12.95 15.13
C GLY A 294 2.71 -11.60 15.80
N GLY A 295 2.11 -10.66 15.06
CA GLY A 295 1.72 -9.32 15.51
C GLY A 295 0.24 -9.24 15.86
N GLY A 296 -0.30 -10.23 16.57
CA GLY A 296 -1.75 -10.31 16.86
C GLY A 296 -2.34 -9.09 17.59
N PRO A 297 -3.68 -9.02 17.73
CA PRO A 297 -4.41 -7.86 18.27
C PRO A 297 -3.83 -7.27 19.55
N GLU A 298 -3.32 -8.13 20.44
CA GLU A 298 -2.84 -7.72 21.75
C GLU A 298 -1.47 -7.06 21.75
N THR A 299 -0.74 -7.12 20.64
CA THR A 299 0.60 -6.53 20.53
C THR A 299 0.53 -5.00 20.41
N ASP A 300 1.46 -4.32 21.09
CA ASP A 300 1.56 -2.85 21.05
C ASP A 300 1.77 -2.33 19.62
N ALA A 301 2.44 -3.12 18.77
CA ALA A 301 2.63 -2.82 17.36
C ALA A 301 1.31 -2.83 16.57
N PHE A 302 0.38 -3.76 16.86
CA PHE A 302 -0.95 -3.71 16.27
C PHE A 302 -1.78 -2.56 16.85
N LYS A 303 -1.74 -2.35 18.18
CA LYS A 303 -2.48 -1.29 18.88
C LYS A 303 -2.10 0.11 18.37
N HIS A 304 -0.80 0.37 18.23
CA HIS A 304 -0.26 1.61 17.63
C HIS A 304 -0.66 1.77 16.17
N LEU A 305 -0.66 0.70 15.37
CA LEU A 305 -1.06 0.75 13.97
C LEU A 305 -2.57 1.00 13.80
N ALA A 306 -3.40 0.36 14.61
CA ALA A 306 -4.85 0.57 14.62
C ALA A 306 -5.20 2.00 15.09
N ALA A 307 -4.46 2.55 16.06
CA ALA A 307 -4.56 3.94 16.47
C ALA A 307 -4.16 4.89 15.32
N ALA A 308 -3.03 4.64 14.65
CA ALA A 308 -2.58 5.41 13.49
C ALA A 308 -3.63 5.42 12.37
N PHE A 309 -4.19 4.27 12.02
CA PHE A 309 -5.24 4.19 11.00
C PHE A 309 -6.54 4.86 11.41
N THR A 310 -6.93 4.77 12.69
CA THR A 310 -8.13 5.47 13.20
C THR A 310 -7.95 6.99 13.11
N VAL A 311 -6.78 7.51 13.49
CA VAL A 311 -6.44 8.93 13.43
C VAL A 311 -6.37 9.45 11.97
N LEU A 312 -5.61 8.74 11.11
CA LEU A 312 -5.45 9.10 9.70
C LEU A 312 -6.76 8.97 8.90
N ARG A 313 -7.68 8.08 9.31
CA ARG A 313 -9.00 7.97 8.68
C ARG A 313 -9.82 9.24 8.91
N SER A 314 -10.03 9.70 10.14
CA SER A 314 -10.81 10.95 10.38
C SER A 314 -10.19 12.19 9.72
N LEU A 315 -8.86 12.25 9.62
CA LEU A 315 -8.11 13.31 8.93
C LEU A 315 -8.06 13.14 7.40
N GLY A 316 -8.46 11.99 6.88
CA GLY A 316 -8.26 11.57 5.49
C GLY A 316 -9.52 11.12 4.75
N THR A 317 -10.68 11.10 5.42
CA THR A 317 -11.97 10.73 4.82
C THR A 317 -12.97 11.88 4.86
N ALA A 318 -13.77 11.99 3.80
CA ALA A 318 -14.83 12.98 3.64
C ALA A 318 -16.03 12.35 2.92
N ALA A 319 -17.23 12.88 3.15
CA ALA A 319 -18.42 12.44 2.42
C ALA A 319 -18.49 13.10 1.04
N THR A 320 -18.75 12.27 0.03
CA THR A 320 -18.88 12.64 -1.39
C THR A 320 -20.23 12.17 -1.92
N HIS A 321 -20.68 12.70 -3.07
CA HIS A 321 -21.99 12.33 -3.67
C HIS A 321 -22.19 10.81 -3.87
N ALA A 322 -21.11 10.05 -4.01
CA ALA A 322 -21.14 8.64 -4.38
C ALA A 322 -20.49 7.68 -3.36
N ASN A 323 -20.08 8.21 -2.21
CA ASN A 323 -19.45 7.47 -1.10
C ASN A 323 -19.48 8.32 0.19
N SER A 324 -20.18 7.86 1.23
CA SER A 324 -20.28 8.58 2.52
C SER A 324 -18.94 8.65 3.27
N HIS A 325 -18.01 7.73 3.02
CA HIS A 325 -16.70 7.63 3.67
C HIS A 325 -15.59 7.53 2.61
N SER A 326 -15.39 8.58 1.81
CA SER A 326 -14.42 8.56 0.71
C SER A 326 -13.00 8.85 1.20
N SER A 327 -12.08 7.89 0.99
CA SER A 327 -10.65 8.00 1.28
C SER A 327 -10.00 9.05 0.36
N ARG A 328 -9.81 10.26 0.89
CA ARG A 328 -9.09 11.39 0.26
C ARG A 328 -7.59 11.41 0.61
N ILE A 329 -7.07 10.34 1.22
CA ILE A 329 -5.65 10.02 1.33
C ILE A 329 -5.40 8.63 0.74
N GLY A 330 -4.45 8.53 -0.19
CA GLY A 330 -3.99 7.26 -0.76
C GLY A 330 -2.85 6.66 0.06
N HIS A 331 -2.99 5.40 0.46
CA HIS A 331 -2.10 4.72 1.43
C HIS A 331 -1.38 3.51 0.82
N PHE A 332 -0.08 3.40 1.10
CA PHE A 332 0.67 2.14 0.96
C PHE A 332 1.26 1.76 2.30
N ILE A 333 1.08 0.49 2.69
CA ILE A 333 1.48 -0.02 4.01
C ILE A 333 2.51 -1.12 3.80
N GLU A 334 3.78 -0.81 4.05
CA GLU A 334 4.86 -1.80 4.01
C GLU A 334 4.95 -2.51 5.36
N VAL A 335 4.78 -3.84 5.37
CA VAL A 335 5.06 -4.69 6.53
C VAL A 335 6.28 -5.56 6.20
N GLN A 336 7.44 -5.24 6.79
CA GLN A 336 8.68 -6.02 6.63
C GLN A 336 8.62 -7.21 7.60
N VAL A 337 8.51 -8.45 7.11
CA VAL A 337 8.40 -9.66 7.96
C VAL A 337 9.66 -10.52 7.84
N THR A 338 10.32 -10.83 8.96
CA THR A 338 11.57 -11.62 8.97
C THR A 338 11.40 -12.85 9.86
N ASP A 339 11.77 -14.04 9.36
CA ASP A 339 11.58 -15.34 10.05
C ASP A 339 10.17 -15.59 10.62
N GLY A 340 9.15 -14.99 9.98
CA GLY A 340 7.74 -15.07 10.40
C GLY A 340 7.34 -14.16 11.57
N ALA A 341 8.21 -13.24 12.01
CA ALA A 341 7.99 -12.40 13.17
C ALA A 341 8.08 -10.89 12.85
N LEU A 342 7.04 -10.15 13.24
CA LEU A 342 6.93 -8.69 13.09
C LEU A 342 7.31 -8.27 11.67
N TYR A 343 8.30 -7.41 11.42
CA TYR A 343 9.34 -6.78 12.24
C TYR A 343 9.16 -5.25 12.33
N ARG A 344 8.91 -4.58 11.18
CA ARG A 344 8.67 -3.12 11.06
C ARG A 344 7.43 -2.90 10.19
N THR A 345 6.71 -1.81 10.45
CA THR A 345 5.64 -1.30 9.58
C THR A 345 5.95 0.13 9.16
N LYS A 346 5.60 0.51 7.93
CA LYS A 346 5.73 1.88 7.42
C LYS A 346 4.49 2.25 6.60
N ILE A 347 3.88 3.39 6.91
CA ILE A 347 2.73 3.97 6.22
C ILE A 347 3.23 5.09 5.30
N HIS A 348 2.95 4.98 4.01
CA HIS A 348 3.21 6.02 3.01
C HIS A 348 1.88 6.65 2.59
N CYS A 349 1.78 7.96 2.66
CA CYS A 349 0.62 8.74 2.20
C CYS A 349 1.01 9.52 0.94
N TYR A 350 0.40 9.19 -0.21
CA TYR A 350 0.86 9.67 -1.52
C TYR A 350 0.25 10.99 -1.98
N PHE A 351 -1.02 11.23 -1.66
CA PHE A 351 -1.75 12.45 -2.04
C PHE A 351 -2.82 12.75 -1.00
N LEU A 352 -3.19 14.02 -0.86
CA LEU A 352 -4.21 14.55 0.06
C LEU A 352 -5.01 15.62 -0.70
N ASP A 353 -6.34 15.56 -0.67
CA ASP A 353 -7.26 16.55 -1.25
C ASP A 353 -7.25 17.85 -0.44
N GLN A 354 -6.16 18.62 -0.56
CA GLN A 354 -5.90 19.80 0.27
C GLN A 354 -6.84 20.98 -0.01
N THR A 355 -7.39 21.12 -1.23
CA THR A 355 -8.30 22.24 -1.53
C THR A 355 -9.65 22.09 -0.84
N ARG A 356 -10.11 20.85 -0.60
CA ARG A 356 -11.30 20.54 0.21
C ARG A 356 -11.29 21.19 1.60
N VAL A 357 -10.11 21.36 2.21
CA VAL A 357 -9.95 21.98 3.55
C VAL A 357 -10.58 23.37 3.60
N VAL A 358 -10.41 24.17 2.54
CA VAL A 358 -10.88 25.57 2.47
C VAL A 358 -12.08 25.76 1.53
N ARG A 359 -12.31 24.81 0.63
CA ARG A 359 -13.31 24.89 -0.43
C ARG A 359 -13.80 23.48 -0.80
N PRO A 360 -14.69 22.85 -0.01
CA PRO A 360 -15.28 21.59 -0.40
C PRO A 360 -15.99 21.68 -1.78
N PRO A 361 -16.14 20.56 -2.52
CA PRO A 361 -17.02 20.52 -3.69
C PRO A 361 -18.49 20.74 -3.32
N ALA A 362 -19.28 21.28 -4.25
CA ALA A 362 -20.69 21.59 -4.00
C ALA A 362 -21.49 20.32 -3.67
N GLY A 363 -22.20 20.32 -2.54
CA GLY A 363 -22.95 19.16 -2.04
C GLY A 363 -22.12 18.09 -1.32
N GLU A 364 -20.81 18.31 -1.11
CA GLU A 364 -19.93 17.39 -0.37
C GLU A 364 -19.54 17.93 1.02
N ARG A 365 -19.11 17.05 1.94
CA ARG A 365 -18.54 17.47 3.24
C ARG A 365 -17.04 17.78 3.12
N ASN A 366 -16.56 18.60 4.05
CA ASN A 366 -15.14 18.67 4.39
C ASN A 366 -14.71 17.37 5.13
N TYR A 367 -13.47 17.29 5.60
CA TYR A 367 -12.95 16.13 6.34
C TYR A 367 -13.77 15.84 7.61
N HIS A 368 -14.02 14.55 7.89
CA HIS A 368 -14.89 14.14 9.00
C HIS A 368 -14.42 14.66 10.37
N ILE A 369 -13.10 14.80 10.57
CA ILE A 369 -12.53 15.30 11.83
C ILE A 369 -13.13 16.62 12.32
N PHE A 370 -13.46 17.57 11.42
CA PHE A 370 -13.99 18.86 11.83
C PHE A 370 -15.40 18.74 12.42
N TYR A 371 -16.25 17.90 11.82
CA TYR A 371 -17.61 17.63 12.32
C TYR A 371 -17.57 16.78 13.59
N GLN A 372 -16.66 15.79 13.66
CA GLN A 372 -16.41 14.95 14.84
C GLN A 372 -15.96 15.79 16.03
N MET A 373 -15.03 16.73 15.81
CA MET A 373 -14.57 17.68 16.83
C MET A 373 -15.73 18.56 17.34
N LEU A 374 -16.48 19.22 16.46
CA LEU A 374 -17.61 20.07 16.87
C LEU A 374 -18.71 19.31 17.63
N ALA A 375 -18.85 18.00 17.40
CA ALA A 375 -19.81 17.12 18.07
C ALA A 375 -19.28 16.43 19.34
N GLY A 376 -17.97 16.54 19.65
CA GLY A 376 -17.32 15.78 20.73
C GLY A 376 -16.41 16.58 21.68
N LEU A 377 -16.24 17.88 21.47
CA LEU A 377 -15.63 18.80 22.45
C LEU A 377 -16.56 19.01 23.66
N THR A 378 -16.01 19.14 24.86
CA THR A 378 -16.75 19.65 26.02
C THR A 378 -16.98 21.15 25.91
N SER A 379 -17.80 21.74 26.80
CA SER A 379 -17.96 23.20 26.86
C SER A 379 -16.62 23.89 27.15
N ASP A 380 -15.88 23.41 28.15
CA ASP A 380 -14.58 24.00 28.52
C ASP A 380 -13.55 23.91 27.40
N GLU A 381 -13.49 22.76 26.69
CA GLU A 381 -12.63 22.59 25.52
C GLU A 381 -13.06 23.49 24.36
N ARG A 382 -14.36 23.75 24.20
CA ARG A 382 -14.90 24.67 23.18
C ARG A 382 -14.55 26.13 23.48
N SER A 383 -14.66 26.56 24.73
CA SER A 383 -14.23 27.89 25.18
C SER A 383 -12.72 28.10 25.04
N GLN A 384 -11.90 27.11 25.45
CA GLN A 384 -10.44 27.14 25.27
C GLN A 384 -10.00 27.20 23.79
N LEU A 385 -10.86 26.79 22.87
CA LEU A 385 -10.63 26.84 21.42
C LEU A 385 -11.31 28.04 20.74
N HIS A 386 -11.93 28.96 21.48
CA HIS A 386 -12.73 30.07 20.95
C HIS A 386 -13.82 29.63 19.95
N LEU A 387 -14.40 28.43 20.16
CA LEU A 387 -15.44 27.84 19.32
C LEU A 387 -16.85 27.95 19.93
N ASP A 388 -17.04 28.78 20.95
CA ASP A 388 -18.36 28.99 21.56
C ASP A 388 -19.34 29.67 20.58
N GLY A 389 -20.62 29.29 20.66
CA GLY A 389 -21.66 29.72 19.71
C GLY A 389 -21.56 29.10 18.31
N TYR A 390 -20.36 28.82 17.78
CA TYR A 390 -20.15 28.37 16.41
C TYR A 390 -20.73 26.97 16.11
N THR A 391 -21.63 26.90 15.12
CA THR A 391 -22.08 25.65 14.49
C THR A 391 -21.29 25.36 13.21
N ALA A 392 -21.52 24.18 12.62
CA ALA A 392 -20.94 23.83 11.32
C ALA A 392 -21.49 24.65 10.13
N ASN A 393 -22.55 25.45 10.33
CA ASN A 393 -23.10 26.35 9.30
C ASN A 393 -22.44 27.72 9.33
N ASP A 394 -22.03 28.19 10.52
CA ASP A 394 -21.44 29.53 10.71
C ASP A 394 -19.95 29.55 10.30
N LEU A 395 -19.31 28.37 10.28
CA LEU A 395 -17.91 28.20 9.90
C LEU A 395 -17.79 28.02 8.37
N ARG A 396 -17.24 29.02 7.69
CA ARG A 396 -17.19 29.12 6.21
C ARG A 396 -16.62 27.89 5.51
N TYR A 397 -15.63 27.21 6.10
CA TYR A 397 -15.02 26.01 5.54
C TYR A 397 -15.84 24.72 5.73
N LEU A 398 -16.90 24.74 6.54
CA LEU A 398 -17.79 23.60 6.80
C LEU A 398 -19.19 23.79 6.22
N ALA A 399 -19.59 25.05 5.99
CA ALA A 399 -20.86 25.48 5.41
C ALA A 399 -21.09 24.89 4.00
N SER A 400 -21.64 23.68 3.96
CA SER A 400 -21.99 22.96 2.74
C SER A 400 -23.50 22.75 2.66
N SER A 401 -24.07 22.92 1.47
CA SER A 401 -25.51 22.91 1.20
C SER A 401 -26.15 21.51 1.21
N HIS A 402 -25.63 20.56 2.01
CA HIS A 402 -26.06 19.17 1.99
C HIS A 402 -26.75 18.75 3.30
N PRO A 403 -28.09 18.65 3.34
CA PRO A 403 -28.83 18.32 4.55
C PRO A 403 -28.79 16.81 4.85
N ARG A 404 -27.83 16.38 5.66
CA ARG A 404 -27.90 15.12 6.40
C ARG A 404 -27.62 15.35 7.88
N ARG A 405 -28.31 14.58 8.74
CA ARG A 405 -28.29 14.73 10.19
C ARG A 405 -26.88 14.56 10.77
N PRO A 406 -26.58 15.17 11.93
CA PRO A 406 -25.43 14.77 12.74
C PRO A 406 -25.45 13.25 12.93
N GLU A 407 -24.34 12.59 12.63
CA GLU A 407 -24.19 11.18 12.94
C GLU A 407 -24.07 11.07 14.47
N ALA A 408 -24.99 10.35 15.13
CA ALA A 408 -24.97 10.20 16.59
C ALA A 408 -23.66 9.57 17.11
N GLU A 409 -22.90 8.93 16.21
CA GLU A 409 -21.57 8.40 16.46
C GLU A 409 -20.43 9.44 16.38
N ASP A 410 -20.59 10.61 15.75
CA ASP A 410 -19.43 11.48 15.43
C ASP A 410 -18.70 11.98 16.70
N GLY A 411 -19.41 12.23 17.80
CA GLY A 411 -18.79 12.48 19.11
C GLY A 411 -18.08 11.25 19.71
N ALA A 412 -18.68 10.06 19.60
CA ALA A 412 -18.03 8.81 20.04
C ALA A 412 -16.77 8.47 19.22
N ARG A 413 -16.80 8.75 17.91
CA ARG A 413 -15.65 8.65 17.01
C ARG A 413 -14.57 9.66 17.37
N PHE A 414 -14.94 10.88 17.77
CA PHE A 414 -13.99 11.88 18.28
C PHE A 414 -13.33 11.45 19.59
N HIS A 415 -14.07 10.90 20.55
CA HIS A 415 -13.48 10.35 21.78
C HIS A 415 -12.53 9.19 21.48
N ALA A 416 -12.90 8.26 20.58
CA ALA A 416 -12.01 7.19 20.14
C ALA A 416 -10.74 7.73 19.44
N TRP A 417 -10.87 8.79 18.63
CA TRP A 417 -9.75 9.48 17.98
C TRP A 417 -8.82 10.18 18.99
N LYS A 418 -9.38 10.84 20.02
CA LYS A 418 -8.67 11.43 21.16
C LYS A 418 -7.86 10.38 21.92
N SER A 419 -8.45 9.22 22.23
CA SER A 419 -7.72 8.09 22.83
C SER A 419 -6.61 7.56 21.91
N CYS A 420 -6.83 7.48 20.60
CA CYS A 420 -5.83 7.02 19.64
C CYS A 420 -4.63 7.97 19.52
N LEU A 421 -4.80 9.29 19.62
CA LEU A 421 -3.68 10.23 19.69
C LEU A 421 -2.80 9.98 20.92
N GLY A 422 -3.41 9.65 22.06
CA GLY A 422 -2.70 9.23 23.27
C GLY A 422 -1.83 7.99 23.05
N VAL A 423 -2.35 6.97 22.36
CA VAL A 423 -1.59 5.75 21.99
C VAL A 423 -0.39 6.06 21.08
N LEU A 424 -0.53 7.03 20.17
CA LEU A 424 0.58 7.51 19.32
C LEU A 424 1.58 8.41 20.05
N GLY A 425 1.31 8.75 21.32
CA GLY A 425 2.06 9.74 22.09
C GLY A 425 2.08 11.10 21.40
N ILE A 426 0.93 11.58 20.91
CA ILE A 426 0.73 12.90 20.31
C ILE A 426 -0.09 13.75 21.29
N PRO A 427 0.36 14.96 21.67
CA PRO A 427 -0.45 15.84 22.50
C PRO A 427 -1.76 16.22 21.78
N PHE A 428 -2.88 16.00 22.46
CA PHE A 428 -4.22 16.21 21.90
C PHE A 428 -4.47 17.68 21.53
N LEU A 429 -4.11 18.60 22.44
CA LEU A 429 -4.31 20.04 22.24
C LEU A 429 -3.44 20.62 21.11
N ASP A 430 -2.25 20.08 20.85
CA ASP A 430 -1.39 20.55 19.75
C ASP A 430 -2.08 20.39 18.40
N VAL A 431 -2.77 19.26 18.18
CA VAL A 431 -3.53 19.00 16.96
C VAL A 431 -4.82 19.83 16.93
N LEU A 432 -5.52 19.91 18.06
CA LEU A 432 -6.80 20.65 18.17
C LEU A 432 -6.66 22.16 17.95
N ARG A 433 -5.65 22.80 18.55
CA ARG A 433 -5.38 24.24 18.36
C ARG A 433 -5.23 24.58 16.89
N VAL A 434 -4.50 23.75 16.13
CA VAL A 434 -4.33 23.94 14.68
C VAL A 434 -5.64 23.70 13.91
N LEU A 435 -6.41 22.66 14.26
CA LEU A 435 -7.69 22.38 13.60
C LEU A 435 -8.75 23.48 13.86
N ALA A 436 -8.83 24.00 15.09
CA ALA A 436 -9.71 25.11 15.45
C ALA A 436 -9.26 26.43 14.77
N ALA A 437 -7.96 26.73 14.77
CA ALA A 437 -7.43 27.89 14.05
C ALA A 437 -7.68 27.82 12.54
N VAL A 438 -7.58 26.64 11.92
CA VAL A 438 -7.94 26.43 10.51
C VAL A 438 -9.41 26.78 10.25
N LEU A 439 -10.32 26.45 11.16
CA LEU A 439 -11.75 26.80 11.03
C LEU A 439 -11.99 28.31 11.20
N LEU A 440 -11.44 28.91 12.25
CA LEU A 440 -11.60 30.34 12.56
C LEU A 440 -10.96 31.24 11.48
N LEU A 441 -9.80 30.85 10.93
CA LEU A 441 -9.20 31.51 9.76
C LEU A 441 -10.15 31.56 8.56
N GLY A 442 -11.07 30.59 8.42
CA GLY A 442 -12.08 30.61 7.36
C GLY A 442 -13.08 31.77 7.49
N ASN A 443 -13.32 32.26 8.71
CA ASN A 443 -14.28 33.32 9.00
C ASN A 443 -13.68 34.73 8.96
N VAL A 444 -12.35 34.88 8.91
CA VAL A 444 -11.70 36.17 8.63
C VAL A 444 -11.98 36.56 7.17
N HIS A 445 -12.79 37.59 6.97
CA HIS A 445 -13.08 38.16 5.65
C HIS A 445 -12.13 39.33 5.35
N PHE A 446 -12.04 39.72 4.08
CA PHE A 446 -11.30 40.91 3.66
C PHE A 446 -12.15 41.75 2.72
N THR A 447 -12.06 43.07 2.85
CA THR A 447 -12.60 44.05 1.90
C THR A 447 -11.48 44.95 1.42
N ASP A 448 -11.52 45.33 0.14
CA ASP A 448 -10.62 46.36 -0.39
C ASP A 448 -11.11 47.74 0.07
N ASN A 449 -10.24 48.52 0.70
CA ASN A 449 -10.52 49.89 1.10
C ASN A 449 -10.39 50.88 -0.07
N ALA A 450 -10.52 52.18 0.19
CA ALA A 450 -10.46 53.23 -0.84
C ALA A 450 -9.13 53.25 -1.63
N GLU A 451 -8.04 52.72 -1.06
CA GLU A 451 -6.72 52.62 -1.68
C GLU A 451 -6.47 51.27 -2.37
N GLY A 452 -7.47 50.37 -2.39
CA GLY A 452 -7.35 49.02 -2.96
C GLY A 452 -6.53 48.06 -2.08
N THR A 453 -6.51 48.28 -0.76
CA THR A 453 -5.76 47.48 0.21
C THR A 453 -6.68 46.66 1.11
N ALA A 454 -6.24 45.48 1.53
CA ALA A 454 -7.05 44.50 2.25
C ALA A 454 -7.22 44.85 3.75
N GLU A 455 -8.40 45.32 4.11
CA GLU A 455 -8.82 45.48 5.50
C GLU A 455 -9.56 44.22 6.00
N PRO A 456 -9.29 43.74 7.23
CA PRO A 456 -9.87 42.50 7.77
C PRO A 456 -11.24 42.74 8.43
N ASN A 457 -12.28 42.06 7.92
CA ASN A 457 -13.58 41.99 8.57
C ASN A 457 -13.67 40.65 9.32
N GLY A 458 -13.44 40.69 10.64
CA GLY A 458 -13.34 39.52 11.50
C GLY A 458 -12.10 39.56 12.39
N GLU A 459 -11.89 40.68 13.10
CA GLU A 459 -10.71 40.87 13.95
C GLU A 459 -10.71 39.94 15.17
N ALA A 460 -11.89 39.64 15.74
CA ALA A 460 -12.03 38.70 16.84
C ALA A 460 -11.60 37.27 16.45
N GLU A 461 -12.03 36.80 15.27
CA GLU A 461 -11.67 35.49 14.72
C GLU A 461 -10.17 35.42 14.39
N LEU A 462 -9.57 36.53 13.94
CA LEU A 462 -8.13 36.61 13.71
C LEU A 462 -7.34 36.59 15.03
N VAL A 463 -7.78 37.33 16.06
CA VAL A 463 -7.16 37.33 17.39
C VAL A 463 -7.24 35.93 18.01
N ALA A 464 -8.39 35.26 17.91
CA ALA A 464 -8.58 33.88 18.34
C ALA A 464 -7.68 32.91 17.57
N ALA A 465 -7.62 32.98 16.24
CA ALA A 465 -6.75 32.15 15.42
C ALA A 465 -5.26 32.39 15.73
N GLY A 466 -4.86 33.64 15.97
CA GLY A 466 -3.51 34.02 16.39
C GLY A 466 -3.14 33.42 17.74
N SER A 467 -4.00 33.60 18.76
CA SER A 467 -3.87 33.00 20.09
C SER A 467 -3.66 31.48 20.02
N LEU A 468 -4.52 30.76 19.28
CA LEU A 468 -4.41 29.32 19.10
C LEU A 468 -3.12 28.90 18.39
N LEU A 469 -2.67 29.67 17.40
CA LEU A 469 -1.40 29.45 16.69
C LEU A 469 -0.16 29.97 17.45
N GLY A 470 -0.34 30.64 18.60
CA GLY A 470 0.74 31.24 19.39
C GLY A 470 1.41 32.45 18.73
N VAL A 471 0.73 33.12 17.80
CA VAL A 471 1.25 34.22 16.97
C VAL A 471 0.36 35.47 17.15
N GLY A 472 0.96 36.60 17.49
CA GLY A 472 0.21 37.85 17.69
C GLY A 472 -0.55 38.30 16.43
N ALA A 473 -1.82 38.70 16.59
CA ALA A 473 -2.74 39.01 15.47
C ALA A 473 -2.17 40.04 14.47
N ALA A 474 -1.46 41.07 14.95
CA ALA A 474 -0.81 42.06 14.10
C ALA A 474 0.34 41.47 13.25
N ALA A 475 1.03 40.42 13.70
CA ALA A 475 2.02 39.71 12.89
C ALA A 475 1.36 38.85 11.81
N LEU A 476 0.25 38.19 12.16
CA LEU A 476 -0.57 37.43 11.22
C LEU A 476 -1.18 38.35 10.15
N MET A 477 -1.71 39.52 10.53
CA MET A 477 -2.16 40.54 9.56
C MET A 477 -1.05 41.00 8.63
N ARG A 478 0.16 41.28 9.11
CA ARG A 478 1.27 41.68 8.22
C ARG A 478 1.58 40.60 7.17
N GLY A 479 1.55 39.33 7.55
CA GLY A 479 1.76 38.21 6.62
C GLY A 479 0.63 38.01 5.59
N LEU A 480 -0.62 38.36 5.95
CA LEU A 480 -1.79 38.22 5.07
C LEU A 480 -2.02 39.46 4.19
N GLY A 481 -1.79 40.65 4.76
CA GLY A 481 -2.05 41.97 4.17
C GLY A 481 -0.89 42.60 3.42
N THR A 482 0.27 41.94 3.30
CA THR A 482 1.41 42.45 2.51
C THR A 482 1.89 41.47 1.45
N ARG A 483 2.50 42.01 0.40
CA ARG A 483 3.15 41.29 -0.69
C ARG A 483 4.58 41.83 -0.83
N CYS A 484 5.57 40.99 -0.55
CA CYS A 484 6.96 41.30 -0.88
C CYS A 484 7.23 41.02 -2.36
N ALA A 485 7.78 42.00 -3.08
CA ALA A 485 8.32 41.76 -4.42
C ALA A 485 9.61 40.90 -4.31
N PRO A 486 9.87 39.96 -5.25
CA PRO A 486 11.11 39.21 -5.28
C PRO A 486 12.30 40.18 -5.45
N ARG A 487 13.38 39.93 -4.70
CA ARG A 487 14.49 40.88 -4.43
C ARG A 487 15.30 41.31 -5.67
N ALA A 488 14.78 42.25 -6.44
CA ALA A 488 15.41 42.83 -7.63
C ALA A 488 16.14 44.15 -7.34
N GLY A 489 17.20 44.11 -6.52
CA GLY A 489 18.11 45.25 -6.28
C GLY A 489 18.22 45.71 -4.83
N ARG A 490 18.75 46.93 -4.62
CA ARG A 490 18.92 47.57 -3.30
C ARG A 490 17.62 48.22 -2.81
N GLY A 491 16.63 47.40 -2.46
CA GLY A 491 15.40 47.85 -1.81
C GLY A 491 14.38 46.72 -1.70
N GLN A 492 13.72 46.59 -0.55
CA GLN A 492 12.68 45.59 -0.34
C GLN A 492 11.30 46.26 -0.40
N ALA A 493 10.72 46.30 -1.59
CA ALA A 493 9.37 46.81 -1.81
C ALA A 493 8.33 45.86 -1.19
N ARG A 494 7.85 46.21 0.00
CA ARG A 494 6.60 45.69 0.57
C ARG A 494 5.44 46.52 0.03
N ALA A 495 4.56 45.89 -0.73
CA ALA A 495 3.31 46.49 -1.18
C ALA A 495 2.13 45.92 -0.37
N PRO A 496 1.02 46.67 -0.17
CA PRO A 496 -0.19 46.10 0.40
C PRO A 496 -0.76 44.97 -0.47
N ALA A 497 -1.44 44.03 0.17
CA ALA A 497 -2.28 43.04 -0.49
C ALA A 497 -3.66 43.64 -0.82
N SER A 498 -4.27 43.19 -1.91
CA SER A 498 -5.71 43.38 -2.15
C SER A 498 -6.50 42.23 -1.52
N ALA A 499 -7.78 42.41 -1.21
CA ALA A 499 -8.59 41.49 -0.43
C ALA A 499 -8.61 40.06 -1.01
N ALA A 500 -8.67 39.95 -2.35
CA ALA A 500 -8.57 38.66 -3.04
C ALA A 500 -7.21 37.96 -2.83
N ALA A 501 -6.12 38.71 -2.73
CA ALA A 501 -4.78 38.16 -2.46
C ALA A 501 -4.60 37.79 -0.98
N ALA A 502 -5.13 38.60 -0.05
CA ALA A 502 -5.15 38.29 1.38
C ALA A 502 -5.99 37.02 1.67
N ALA A 503 -7.16 36.90 1.04
CA ALA A 503 -7.98 35.68 1.07
C ALA A 503 -7.23 34.47 0.49
N GLY A 504 -6.49 34.64 -0.61
CA GLY A 504 -5.62 33.60 -1.17
C GLY A 504 -4.51 33.15 -0.22
N ALA A 505 -3.86 34.09 0.49
CA ALA A 505 -2.81 33.81 1.47
C ALA A 505 -3.37 33.08 2.72
N ARG A 506 -4.54 33.51 3.20
CA ARG A 506 -5.34 32.89 4.27
C ARG A 506 -5.71 31.44 3.92
N ASP A 507 -6.27 31.23 2.73
CA ASP A 507 -6.60 29.90 2.21
C ASP A 507 -5.33 29.01 2.08
N ALA A 508 -4.20 29.58 1.64
CA ALA A 508 -2.93 28.85 1.53
C ALA A 508 -2.37 28.44 2.90
N LEU A 509 -2.41 29.31 3.90
CA LEU A 509 -2.01 29.00 5.27
C LEU A 509 -2.88 27.90 5.88
N ALA A 510 -4.21 27.99 5.72
CA ALA A 510 -5.15 26.98 6.22
C ALA A 510 -4.88 25.59 5.62
N LYS A 511 -4.62 25.50 4.31
CA LYS A 511 -4.16 24.27 3.65
C LYS A 511 -2.84 23.77 4.26
N ALA A 512 -1.85 24.65 4.42
CA ALA A 512 -0.51 24.31 4.89
C ALA A 512 -0.53 23.75 6.32
N LEU A 513 -1.20 24.44 7.24
CA LEU A 513 -1.41 24.02 8.63
C LEU A 513 -2.01 22.61 8.69
N TYR A 514 -3.08 22.36 7.93
CA TYR A 514 -3.72 21.05 7.89
C TYR A 514 -2.79 19.97 7.31
N CYS A 515 -2.22 20.18 6.13
CA CYS A 515 -1.37 19.21 5.43
C CYS A 515 -0.10 18.87 6.22
N ARG A 516 0.52 19.86 6.87
CA ARG A 516 1.72 19.69 7.70
C ARG A 516 1.40 19.00 9.02
N THR A 517 0.23 19.24 9.60
CA THR A 517 -0.27 18.48 10.76
C THR A 517 -0.46 17.01 10.41
N VAL A 518 -1.18 16.70 9.33
CA VAL A 518 -1.36 15.31 8.85
C VAL A 518 -0.01 14.64 8.57
N ALA A 519 0.90 15.31 7.85
CA ALA A 519 2.24 14.77 7.58
C ALA A 519 3.06 14.53 8.87
N THR A 520 2.87 15.36 9.91
CA THR A 520 3.53 15.18 11.21
C THR A 520 2.97 14.00 11.99
N ILE A 521 1.65 13.77 11.92
CA ILE A 521 0.99 12.59 12.47
C ILE A 521 1.50 11.32 11.75
N VAL A 522 1.65 11.33 10.41
CA VAL A 522 2.25 10.22 9.65
C VAL A 522 3.72 9.98 10.07
N ARG A 523 4.53 11.03 10.23
CA ARG A 523 5.92 10.91 10.76
C ARG A 523 5.93 10.24 12.14
N ARG A 524 5.01 10.62 13.04
CA ARG A 524 4.91 10.04 14.39
C ARG A 524 4.41 8.60 14.36
N ALA A 525 3.40 8.27 13.56
CA ALA A 525 2.93 6.91 13.35
C ALA A 525 4.07 5.97 12.89
N ASN A 526 4.91 6.42 11.96
CA ASN A 526 6.08 5.69 11.46
C ASN A 526 7.28 5.64 12.43
N SER A 527 7.21 6.32 13.58
CA SER A 527 8.33 6.41 14.53
C SER A 527 8.41 5.25 15.54
N LEU A 528 7.44 4.33 15.54
CA LEU A 528 7.40 3.19 16.47
C LEU A 528 8.57 2.22 16.22
N LYS A 529 9.61 2.35 17.03
CA LYS A 529 10.72 1.40 17.10
C LYS A 529 10.44 0.37 18.19
N ARG A 530 10.72 -0.90 17.90
CA ARG A 530 10.53 -2.00 18.84
C ARG A 530 11.58 -1.87 19.96
N LEU A 531 11.13 -1.53 21.17
CA LEU A 531 11.92 -1.60 22.40
C LEU A 531 12.49 -3.03 22.55
N GLY A 532 13.81 -3.17 22.38
CA GLY A 532 14.49 -4.47 22.30
C GLY A 532 15.50 -4.61 21.15
N SER A 533 15.53 -3.70 20.17
CA SER A 533 16.64 -3.63 19.21
C SER A 533 17.87 -3.00 19.87
N THR A 534 18.77 -3.83 20.42
CA THR A 534 20.04 -3.39 21.04
C THR A 534 21.15 -3.09 20.03
N LEU A 535 20.90 -3.23 18.72
CA LEU A 535 21.73 -2.65 17.67
C LEU A 535 21.38 -1.16 17.53
N GLY A 536 22.39 -0.32 17.71
CA GLY A 536 22.22 1.08 18.12
C GLY A 536 21.75 2.07 17.05
N THR A 537 21.39 3.27 17.55
CA THR A 537 21.45 4.57 16.84
C THR A 537 20.82 4.70 15.44
N LEU A 538 19.83 3.89 15.09
CA LEU A 538 19.01 4.13 13.89
C LEU A 538 17.89 5.15 14.17
N SER A 539 18.25 6.43 14.17
CA SER A 539 17.30 7.55 14.28
C SER A 539 17.67 8.76 13.42
N SER A 540 17.38 8.68 12.12
CA SER A 540 17.00 9.85 11.32
C SER A 540 16.27 9.44 10.03
N ASP A 541 15.30 10.28 9.62
CA ASP A 541 14.99 10.65 8.23
C ASP A 541 14.88 9.54 7.16
N SER A 542 14.21 8.43 7.50
CA SER A 542 13.95 7.30 6.59
C SER A 542 12.84 7.57 5.54
N ASN A 543 12.73 8.81 5.07
CA ASN A 543 11.94 9.20 3.89
C ASN A 543 12.83 9.41 2.64
N GLU A 544 14.15 9.48 2.81
CA GLU A 544 15.10 9.85 1.74
C GLU A 544 15.73 8.64 1.01
N SER A 545 15.63 7.44 1.60
CA SER A 545 16.35 6.21 1.18
C SER A 545 15.84 5.53 -0.10
N VAL A 546 15.21 6.28 -1.02
CA VAL A 546 14.84 5.85 -2.39
C VAL A 546 15.29 6.89 -3.44
N HIS A 547 15.84 8.04 -3.03
CA HIS A 547 15.97 9.21 -3.90
C HIS A 547 17.39 9.51 -4.43
N GLN A 548 18.41 8.76 -4.02
CA GLN A 548 19.82 9.09 -4.29
C GLN A 548 20.47 8.24 -5.40
N ASP A 549 19.98 8.35 -6.65
CA ASP A 549 20.63 7.69 -7.81
C ASP A 549 20.56 8.45 -9.15
N VAL A 550 20.25 9.76 -9.12
CA VAL A 550 20.16 10.61 -10.34
C VAL A 550 21.32 11.61 -10.45
N ALA A 551 21.93 12.01 -9.33
CA ALA A 551 22.94 13.08 -9.28
C ALA A 551 24.38 12.63 -9.63
N SER A 552 24.66 11.34 -9.80
CA SER A 552 26.02 10.76 -9.88
C SER A 552 26.70 10.86 -11.26
N ARG A 553 26.10 11.55 -12.25
CA ARG A 553 26.58 11.56 -13.66
C ARG A 553 27.42 12.77 -14.09
N ARG A 554 27.79 13.68 -13.18
CA ARG A 554 28.66 14.84 -13.49
C ARG A 554 29.68 15.10 -12.38
N ALA A 555 30.71 14.26 -12.31
CA ALA A 555 31.90 14.50 -11.49
C ALA A 555 33.13 13.79 -12.09
N SER A 556 33.84 14.49 -12.98
CA SER A 556 35.18 14.14 -13.46
C SER A 556 36.11 15.35 -13.27
N THR A 557 37.42 15.09 -13.22
CA THR A 557 38.51 16.10 -13.27
C THR A 557 38.56 17.17 -12.17
N ALA A 558 38.78 16.74 -10.91
CA ALA A 558 39.58 17.39 -9.84
C ALA A 558 39.61 16.41 -8.63
N GLY A 559 40.58 16.39 -7.70
CA GLY A 559 41.84 17.14 -7.58
C GLY A 559 42.33 17.14 -6.12
N GLY A 560 43.12 16.12 -5.70
CA GLY A 560 43.83 16.10 -4.41
C GLY A 560 43.08 15.63 -3.14
N GLY A 561 43.74 14.79 -2.32
CA GLY A 561 43.90 15.14 -0.89
C GLY A 561 42.94 14.65 0.22
N ALA A 562 42.06 13.65 0.10
CA ALA A 562 41.16 13.28 1.23
C ALA A 562 40.81 11.76 1.39
N ARG A 563 41.79 10.85 1.33
CA ARG A 563 41.52 9.43 1.02
C ARG A 563 41.01 8.51 2.15
N GLY A 564 40.99 8.93 3.42
CA GLY A 564 40.69 8.02 4.55
C GLY A 564 39.22 7.83 4.94
N ARG A 565 38.40 8.90 4.92
CA ARG A 565 37.13 8.95 5.70
C ARG A 565 35.83 8.89 4.86
N ALA A 566 35.96 8.71 3.54
CA ALA A 566 34.84 8.62 2.59
C ALA A 566 34.43 7.16 2.29
N GLY A 567 35.39 6.27 2.03
CA GLY A 567 35.13 4.89 1.63
C GLY A 567 34.30 4.08 2.64
N ALA A 568 34.55 4.27 3.94
CA ALA A 568 33.78 3.61 5.01
C ALA A 568 32.29 4.00 4.99
N ARG A 569 31.96 5.27 4.74
CA ARG A 569 30.56 5.72 4.63
C ARG A 569 29.89 5.21 3.35
N SER A 570 30.62 5.15 2.24
CA SER A 570 30.11 4.52 1.00
C SER A 570 29.85 3.02 1.16
N MET A 571 30.70 2.30 1.91
CA MET A 571 30.51 0.88 2.20
C MET A 571 29.37 0.63 3.19
N ALA A 572 29.17 1.49 4.18
CA ALA A 572 28.02 1.43 5.09
C ALA A 572 26.70 1.65 4.32
N ALA A 573 26.60 2.75 3.55
CA ALA A 573 25.43 3.05 2.74
C ALA A 573 25.11 1.95 1.72
N LEU A 574 26.14 1.36 1.09
CA LEU A 574 25.96 0.20 0.20
C LEU A 574 25.47 -1.05 0.94
N ASN A 575 26.02 -1.35 2.11
CA ASN A 575 25.57 -2.49 2.93
C ASN A 575 24.14 -2.30 3.44
N ASP A 576 23.74 -1.09 3.82
CA ASP A 576 22.38 -0.83 4.31
C ASP A 576 21.35 -0.74 3.16
N ALA A 577 21.74 -0.25 1.98
CA ALA A 577 20.95 -0.38 0.76
C ALA A 577 20.78 -1.86 0.34
N VAL A 578 21.85 -2.66 0.42
CA VAL A 578 21.79 -4.11 0.18
C VAL A 578 20.92 -4.82 1.22
N ARG A 579 21.00 -4.44 2.51
CA ARG A 579 20.13 -4.99 3.57
C ARG A 579 18.66 -4.67 3.33
N HIS A 580 18.33 -3.41 3.02
CA HIS A 580 16.97 -3.02 2.65
C HIS A 580 16.48 -3.66 1.35
N ALA A 581 17.38 -4.05 0.44
CA ALA A 581 17.04 -4.87 -0.73
C ALA A 581 16.89 -6.38 -0.43
N THR A 582 17.37 -6.87 0.73
CA THR A 582 17.20 -8.27 1.18
C THR A 582 16.05 -8.49 2.16
N ASP A 583 15.67 -7.48 2.95
CA ASP A 583 14.53 -7.53 3.87
C ASP A 583 13.19 -7.31 3.11
N GLY A 584 12.79 -8.31 2.32
CA GLY A 584 11.58 -8.24 1.49
C GLY A 584 10.31 -7.97 2.31
N PHE A 585 9.49 -7.01 1.85
CA PHE A 585 8.25 -6.61 2.53
C PHE A 585 7.00 -7.30 1.95
N VAL A 586 5.90 -7.27 2.70
CA VAL A 586 4.53 -7.46 2.19
C VAL A 586 3.80 -6.12 2.29
N GLY A 587 3.50 -5.55 1.12
CA GLY A 587 2.86 -4.24 0.97
C GLY A 587 1.36 -4.38 0.74
N ILE A 588 0.56 -3.46 1.28
CA ILE A 588 -0.87 -3.33 0.98
C ILE A 588 -1.12 -1.94 0.41
N LEU A 589 -1.73 -1.85 -0.77
CA LEU A 589 -1.98 -0.60 -1.49
C LEU A 589 -3.48 -0.30 -1.58
N ASP A 590 -3.89 0.80 -0.97
CA ASP A 590 -5.26 1.35 -0.99
C ASP A 590 -5.22 2.80 -1.51
N MET A 591 -5.37 2.93 -2.83
CA MET A 591 -5.39 4.22 -3.52
C MET A 591 -6.82 4.63 -3.87
N PHE A 592 -6.96 5.88 -4.29
CA PHE A 592 -8.22 6.48 -4.75
C PHE A 592 -8.98 5.55 -5.71
N GLY A 593 -10.30 5.51 -5.54
CA GLY A 593 -11.13 4.95 -6.59
C GLY A 593 -11.19 5.89 -7.80
N PHE A 594 -11.56 5.34 -8.95
CA PHE A 594 -12.07 6.18 -10.02
C PHE A 594 -13.34 6.91 -9.54
N GLU A 595 -13.41 8.21 -9.83
CA GLU A 595 -14.48 9.10 -9.42
C GLU A 595 -15.06 9.86 -10.62
N ASP A 596 -16.37 10.03 -10.58
CA ASP A 596 -17.16 10.73 -11.60
C ASP A 596 -18.10 11.68 -10.83
N SER A 597 -17.64 12.92 -10.65
CA SER A 597 -18.37 13.99 -9.95
C SER A 597 -18.45 15.20 -10.88
N GLY A 598 -19.67 15.59 -11.24
CA GLY A 598 -19.91 16.76 -12.09
C GLY A 598 -20.17 18.02 -11.25
N PRO A 599 -19.36 19.09 -11.34
CA PRO A 599 -18.14 19.27 -12.14
C PRO A 599 -16.86 18.82 -11.40
N SER A 600 -15.94 18.15 -12.10
CA SER A 600 -14.68 17.66 -11.52
C SER A 600 -13.57 18.71 -11.51
N ARG A 601 -12.79 18.74 -10.42
CA ARG A 601 -11.62 19.64 -10.22
C ARG A 601 -10.27 18.93 -10.47
N LEU A 602 -9.16 19.66 -10.34
CA LEU A 602 -7.79 19.16 -10.56
C LEU A 602 -7.45 17.90 -9.73
N GLU A 603 -7.92 17.83 -8.49
CA GLU A 603 -7.69 16.71 -7.57
C GLU A 603 -8.36 15.43 -8.08
N HIS A 604 -9.50 15.57 -8.76
CA HIS A 604 -10.21 14.47 -9.40
C HIS A 604 -9.51 14.03 -10.69
N LEU A 605 -8.80 14.93 -11.38
CA LEU A 605 -7.95 14.58 -12.51
C LEU A 605 -6.72 13.79 -12.04
N CYS A 606 -6.09 14.20 -10.93
CA CYS A 606 -5.00 13.45 -10.29
C CYS A 606 -5.48 12.08 -9.77
N ALA A 607 -6.63 12.01 -9.10
CA ALA A 607 -7.22 10.75 -8.63
C ALA A 607 -7.53 9.79 -9.80
N ASN A 608 -8.15 10.27 -10.87
CA ASN A 608 -8.45 9.45 -12.04
C ASN A 608 -7.19 9.07 -12.83
N LEU A 609 -6.16 9.94 -12.92
CA LEU A 609 -4.85 9.55 -13.46
C LEU A 609 -4.20 8.43 -12.62
N CYS A 610 -4.31 8.48 -11.28
CA CYS A 610 -3.86 7.37 -10.44
C CYS A 610 -4.63 6.08 -10.77
N ALA A 611 -5.95 6.15 -10.90
CA ALA A 611 -6.79 4.99 -11.22
C ALA A 611 -6.45 4.40 -12.61
N GLU A 612 -6.25 5.25 -13.63
CA GLU A 612 -5.74 4.86 -14.96
C GLU A 612 -4.40 4.15 -14.87
N THR A 613 -3.45 4.75 -14.15
CA THR A 613 -2.08 4.24 -14.04
C THR A 613 -2.05 2.88 -13.34
N MET A 614 -2.90 2.67 -12.32
CA MET A 614 -3.06 1.38 -11.66
C MET A 614 -3.77 0.35 -12.54
N GLN A 615 -4.74 0.75 -13.38
CA GLN A 615 -5.36 -0.13 -14.38
C GLN A 615 -4.34 -0.51 -15.48
N HIS A 616 -3.47 0.40 -15.90
CA HIS A 616 -2.41 0.12 -16.87
C HIS A 616 -1.36 -0.86 -16.31
N PHE A 617 -0.96 -0.70 -15.04
CA PHE A 617 -0.08 -1.65 -14.35
C PHE A 617 -0.70 -3.06 -14.32
N TYR A 618 -2.00 -3.17 -14.03
CA TYR A 618 -2.73 -4.44 -14.12
C TYR A 618 -2.73 -5.00 -15.54
N ASN A 619 -3.14 -4.21 -16.54
CA ASN A 619 -3.24 -4.67 -17.93
C ASN A 619 -1.89 -5.13 -18.48
N THR A 620 -0.81 -4.44 -18.10
CA THR A 620 0.57 -4.81 -18.45
C THR A 620 0.99 -6.12 -17.79
N HIS A 621 0.73 -6.30 -16.50
CA HIS A 621 1.12 -7.51 -15.77
C HIS A 621 0.26 -8.74 -16.13
N VAL A 622 -1.03 -8.56 -16.42
CA VAL A 622 -1.97 -9.65 -16.68
C VAL A 622 -1.99 -10.03 -18.18
N PHE A 623 -2.34 -9.10 -19.07
CA PHE A 623 -2.49 -9.40 -20.50
C PHE A 623 -1.17 -9.32 -21.25
N LYS A 624 -0.52 -8.14 -21.26
CA LYS A 624 0.63 -7.84 -22.12
C LYS A 624 1.83 -8.76 -21.85
N SER A 625 2.23 -8.88 -20.59
CA SER A 625 3.32 -9.77 -20.14
C SER A 625 3.09 -11.23 -20.54
N SER A 626 1.84 -11.71 -20.50
CA SER A 626 1.47 -13.07 -20.91
C SER A 626 1.57 -13.27 -22.42
N ALA A 627 1.04 -12.35 -23.22
CA ALA A 627 1.09 -12.41 -24.68
C ALA A 627 2.52 -12.26 -25.23
N GLU A 628 3.26 -11.25 -24.78
CA GLU A 628 4.66 -11.02 -25.16
C GLU A 628 5.53 -12.23 -24.81
N SER A 629 5.33 -12.82 -23.63
CA SER A 629 6.00 -14.05 -23.20
C SER A 629 5.79 -15.23 -24.15
N CYS A 630 4.55 -15.46 -24.59
CA CYS A 630 4.24 -16.56 -25.52
C CYS A 630 4.91 -16.32 -26.88
N ARG A 631 4.82 -15.08 -27.40
CA ARG A 631 5.41 -14.65 -28.67
C ARG A 631 6.94 -14.78 -28.69
N GLU A 632 7.65 -14.33 -27.64
CA GLU A 632 9.11 -14.50 -27.49
C GLU A 632 9.55 -15.97 -27.63
N GLU A 633 8.85 -16.84 -26.92
CA GLU A 633 9.25 -18.23 -26.74
C GLU A 633 8.73 -19.15 -27.86
N GLY A 634 7.93 -18.62 -28.80
CA GLY A 634 7.39 -19.36 -29.94
C GLY A 634 6.18 -20.23 -29.61
N VAL A 635 5.44 -19.89 -28.56
CA VAL A 635 4.26 -20.64 -28.12
C VAL A 635 3.01 -20.02 -28.75
N ALA A 636 2.31 -20.80 -29.58
CA ALA A 636 1.01 -20.42 -30.09
C ALA A 636 -0.01 -20.34 -28.94
N GLY A 637 -0.40 -19.12 -28.56
CA GLY A 637 -1.58 -18.89 -27.74
C GLY A 637 -2.82 -19.26 -28.54
N ALA A 638 -3.71 -20.07 -27.97
CA ALA A 638 -4.93 -20.51 -28.65
C ALA A 638 -6.07 -19.48 -28.62
N LEU A 639 -5.83 -18.34 -27.95
CA LEU A 639 -6.68 -17.16 -27.90
C LEU A 639 -5.76 -15.99 -27.55
N GLU A 640 -5.60 -15.03 -28.46
CA GLU A 640 -5.15 -13.70 -28.06
C GLU A 640 -6.39 -12.96 -27.53
N VAL A 641 -6.35 -12.58 -26.25
CA VAL A 641 -7.45 -11.84 -25.62
C VAL A 641 -7.25 -10.37 -25.92
N GLU A 642 -8.11 -9.82 -26.79
CA GLU A 642 -8.16 -8.39 -27.03
C GLU A 642 -8.54 -7.65 -25.73
N TYR A 643 -7.81 -6.59 -25.41
CA TYR A 643 -8.02 -5.80 -24.21
C TYR A 643 -7.83 -4.32 -24.54
N VAL A 644 -8.63 -3.44 -23.92
CA VAL A 644 -8.50 -1.99 -24.08
C VAL A 644 -7.20 -1.51 -23.44
N ASP A 645 -6.25 -1.01 -24.24
CA ASP A 645 -5.11 -0.27 -23.71
C ASP A 645 -5.51 1.18 -23.38
N ASN A 646 -5.06 1.63 -22.21
CA ASN A 646 -5.33 2.93 -21.64
C ASN A 646 -4.08 3.85 -21.63
N VAL A 647 -2.92 3.40 -22.14
CA VAL A 647 -1.75 4.27 -22.39
C VAL A 647 -2.13 5.59 -23.09
N PRO A 648 -2.98 5.64 -24.13
CA PRO A 648 -3.34 6.92 -24.77
C PRO A 648 -4.09 7.89 -23.83
N CYS A 649 -4.73 7.42 -22.76
CA CYS A 649 -5.33 8.29 -21.75
C CYS A 649 -4.30 8.79 -20.73
N ILE A 650 -3.31 7.96 -20.40
CA ILE A 650 -2.20 8.34 -19.52
C ILE A 650 -1.32 9.38 -20.23
N ASP A 651 -0.85 9.09 -21.45
CA ASP A 651 -0.02 10.00 -22.25
C ASP A 651 -0.68 11.37 -22.48
N LEU A 652 -2.01 11.40 -22.68
CA LEU A 652 -2.78 12.65 -22.78
C LEU A 652 -2.64 13.51 -21.52
N VAL A 653 -2.67 12.92 -20.33
CA VAL A 653 -2.67 13.66 -19.07
C VAL A 653 -1.25 13.93 -18.57
N SER A 654 -0.38 12.91 -18.50
CA SER A 654 0.92 12.99 -17.83
C SER A 654 2.15 13.21 -18.73
N SER A 655 2.02 13.25 -20.07
CA SER A 655 3.17 13.49 -20.95
C SER A 655 3.93 14.78 -20.58
N LEU A 656 5.18 14.64 -20.14
CA LEU A 656 6.05 15.75 -19.75
C LEU A 656 6.38 16.75 -20.88
N ARG A 657 5.97 16.48 -22.13
CA ARG A 657 6.17 17.36 -23.30
C ARG A 657 4.90 17.98 -23.85
N THR A 658 3.74 17.36 -23.62
CA THR A 658 2.49 17.72 -24.31
C THR A 658 1.25 17.53 -23.47
N GLY A 659 1.31 16.82 -22.33
CA GLY A 659 0.14 16.39 -21.59
C GLY A 659 -0.53 17.50 -20.77
N LEU A 660 -1.77 17.27 -20.38
CA LEU A 660 -2.62 18.25 -19.67
C LEU A 660 -1.92 18.85 -18.44
N LEU A 661 -1.19 18.05 -17.67
CA LEU A 661 -0.50 18.53 -16.46
C LEU A 661 0.72 19.41 -16.80
N ALA A 662 1.50 19.05 -17.83
CA ALA A 662 2.63 19.86 -18.28
C ALA A 662 2.18 21.17 -18.94
N ALA A 663 1.04 21.16 -19.63
CA ALA A 663 0.39 22.36 -20.14
C ALA A 663 -0.10 23.26 -18.99
N LEU A 664 -0.60 22.69 -17.89
CA LEU A 664 -1.03 23.44 -16.71
C LEU A 664 0.14 24.10 -15.99
N ASP A 665 1.27 23.41 -15.84
CA ASP A 665 2.50 23.97 -15.27
C ASP A 665 3.02 25.17 -16.09
N ALA A 666 3.00 25.04 -17.42
CA ALA A 666 3.40 26.11 -18.33
C ALA A 666 2.50 27.35 -18.20
N GLU A 667 1.18 27.19 -18.04
CA GLU A 667 0.25 28.30 -17.81
C GLU A 667 0.36 28.90 -16.40
N CYS A 668 0.62 28.07 -15.38
CA CYS A 668 0.92 28.54 -14.02
C CYS A 668 2.13 29.47 -14.01
N ALA A 669 3.22 29.07 -14.69
CA ALA A 669 4.46 29.83 -14.82
C ALA A 669 4.28 31.08 -15.69
N ALA A 670 3.56 30.99 -16.80
CA ALA A 670 3.23 32.13 -17.68
C ALA A 670 2.21 33.10 -17.06
N ARG A 671 1.60 32.75 -15.92
CA ARG A 671 0.51 33.49 -15.26
C ARG A 671 -0.72 33.69 -16.16
N GLY A 672 -1.04 32.69 -16.99
CA GLY A 672 -2.21 32.68 -17.86
C GLY A 672 -3.54 32.52 -17.10
N SER A 673 -4.63 32.36 -17.86
CA SER A 673 -6.01 32.19 -17.39
C SER A 673 -6.56 30.77 -17.66
N PRO A 674 -7.63 30.32 -16.96
CA PRO A 674 -8.28 29.04 -17.21
C PRO A 674 -8.77 28.86 -18.66
N GLU A 675 -9.25 29.94 -19.28
CA GLU A 675 -9.68 30.00 -20.67
C GLU A 675 -8.51 29.78 -21.64
N GLN A 676 -7.36 30.42 -21.41
CA GLN A 676 -6.15 30.23 -22.20
C GLN A 676 -5.61 28.80 -22.07
N TYR A 677 -5.60 28.24 -20.86
CA TYR A 677 -5.23 26.84 -20.62
C TYR A 677 -6.11 25.86 -21.42
N VAL A 678 -7.44 26.01 -21.36
CA VAL A 678 -8.35 25.12 -22.10
C VAL A 678 -8.26 25.33 -23.61
N ALA A 679 -8.05 26.57 -24.08
CA ALA A 679 -7.78 26.84 -25.49
C ALA A 679 -6.47 26.16 -25.97
N ARG A 680 -5.39 26.25 -25.18
CA ARG A 680 -4.09 25.59 -25.45
C ARG A 680 -4.26 24.07 -25.50
N VAL A 681 -4.98 23.49 -24.54
CA VAL A 681 -5.29 22.04 -24.48
C VAL A 681 -6.05 21.58 -25.74
N ARG A 682 -7.10 22.32 -26.15
CA ARG A 682 -7.88 21.99 -27.35
C ARG A 682 -7.07 22.11 -28.63
N ALA A 683 -6.18 23.11 -28.72
CA ALA A 683 -5.29 23.27 -29.87
C ALA A 683 -4.22 22.16 -29.94
N ALA A 684 -3.57 21.84 -28.82
CA ALA A 684 -2.49 20.85 -28.75
C ALA A 684 -2.96 19.39 -28.98
N HIS A 685 -4.22 19.08 -28.65
CA HIS A 685 -4.78 17.73 -28.72
C HIS A 685 -6.00 17.61 -29.66
N ARG A 686 -6.11 18.49 -30.66
CA ARG A 686 -7.23 18.49 -31.60
C ARG A 686 -7.39 17.12 -32.28
N GLY A 687 -8.55 16.49 -32.11
CA GLY A 687 -8.84 15.16 -32.66
C GLY A 687 -8.28 13.97 -31.87
N HIS A 688 -7.66 14.19 -30.71
CA HIS A 688 -7.14 13.09 -29.89
C HIS A 688 -8.29 12.22 -29.32
N PRO A 689 -8.30 10.88 -29.50
CA PRO A 689 -9.48 10.04 -29.26
C PRO A 689 -9.97 10.03 -27.80
N ARG A 690 -9.06 10.28 -26.85
CA ARG A 690 -9.35 10.33 -25.41
C ARG A 690 -9.77 11.72 -24.91
N LEU A 691 -9.66 12.77 -25.73
CA LEU A 691 -10.16 14.11 -25.41
C LEU A 691 -11.56 14.29 -26.02
N ALA A 692 -12.46 14.90 -25.25
CA ALA A 692 -13.85 15.12 -25.62
C ALA A 692 -14.25 16.58 -25.36
N GLU A 693 -15.17 17.09 -26.16
CA GLU A 693 -15.79 18.39 -25.90
C GLU A 693 -16.92 18.23 -24.88
N PRO A 694 -16.99 19.09 -23.85
CA PRO A 694 -18.05 19.02 -22.84
C PRO A 694 -19.40 19.37 -23.48
N ARG A 695 -20.48 18.81 -22.93
CA ARG A 695 -21.86 19.06 -23.38
C ARG A 695 -22.67 19.66 -22.22
N PRO A 696 -23.13 20.93 -22.30
CA PRO A 696 -22.90 21.89 -23.38
C PRO A 696 -21.45 22.39 -23.45
N PRO A 697 -20.99 22.92 -24.61
CA PRO A 697 -19.68 23.55 -24.74
C PRO A 697 -19.51 24.75 -23.79
N HIS A 698 -18.35 24.86 -23.14
CA HIS A 698 -18.02 25.95 -22.22
C HIS A 698 -16.53 26.27 -22.30
N PRO A 699 -16.08 27.54 -22.28
CA PRO A 699 -14.67 27.90 -22.51
C PRO A 699 -13.71 27.35 -21.45
N ARG A 700 -14.14 27.20 -20.19
CA ARG A 700 -13.31 26.68 -19.08
C ARG A 700 -13.44 25.17 -18.84
N ARG A 701 -14.10 24.40 -19.72
CA ARG A 701 -14.32 22.95 -19.50
C ARG A 701 -13.72 22.09 -20.61
N PHE A 702 -13.32 20.88 -20.25
CA PHE A 702 -12.90 19.82 -21.17
C PHE A 702 -13.35 18.47 -20.61
N ALA A 703 -13.50 17.45 -21.45
CA ALA A 703 -13.87 16.11 -21.00
C ALA A 703 -12.82 15.07 -21.42
N VAL A 704 -12.61 14.04 -20.58
CA VAL A 704 -11.60 13.00 -20.81
C VAL A 704 -12.25 11.61 -20.73
N ARG A 705 -11.98 10.76 -21.74
CA ARG A 705 -12.53 9.40 -21.87
C ARG A 705 -11.65 8.37 -21.17
N HIS A 706 -11.82 8.27 -19.87
CA HIS A 706 -11.14 7.30 -19.03
C HIS A 706 -11.59 5.85 -19.30
N TYR A 707 -10.86 4.89 -18.72
CA TYR A 707 -11.19 3.46 -18.78
C TYR A 707 -12.59 3.13 -18.21
N ALA A 708 -13.10 3.95 -17.29
CA ALA A 708 -14.37 3.73 -16.59
C ALA A 708 -15.52 4.66 -17.01
N GLY A 709 -15.26 5.71 -17.81
CA GLY A 709 -16.27 6.70 -18.22
C GLY A 709 -15.68 7.97 -18.83
N GLU A 710 -16.53 8.83 -19.39
CA GLU A 710 -16.16 10.18 -19.85
C GLU A 710 -16.45 11.18 -18.72
N VAL A 711 -15.43 11.86 -18.20
CA VAL A 711 -15.54 12.80 -17.06
C VAL A 711 -15.31 14.23 -17.54
N THR A 712 -16.17 15.17 -17.12
CA THR A 712 -16.05 16.60 -17.45
C THR A 712 -15.37 17.38 -16.33
N TYR A 713 -14.25 18.01 -16.67
CA TYR A 713 -13.42 18.82 -15.78
C TYR A 713 -13.68 20.31 -15.97
N ASP A 714 -13.67 21.07 -14.86
CA ASP A 714 -13.77 22.52 -14.84
C ASP A 714 -12.45 23.15 -14.43
N ALA A 715 -11.82 23.87 -15.36
CA ALA A 715 -10.49 24.45 -15.20
C ALA A 715 -10.46 25.72 -14.33
N SER A 716 -11.61 26.24 -13.89
CA SER A 716 -11.71 27.53 -13.19
C SER A 716 -10.73 27.67 -12.02
N ASP A 717 -10.57 26.60 -11.22
CA ASP A 717 -9.68 26.58 -10.04
C ASP A 717 -8.29 25.97 -10.32
N PHE A 718 -8.03 25.45 -11.52
CA PHE A 718 -6.85 24.59 -11.78
C PHE A 718 -5.51 25.29 -11.54
N LEU A 719 -5.37 26.56 -11.95
CA LEU A 719 -4.10 27.29 -11.86
C LEU A 719 -3.72 27.58 -10.40
N ASP A 720 -4.67 27.99 -9.58
CA ASP A 720 -4.42 28.31 -8.16
C ASP A 720 -4.33 27.05 -7.29
N ALA A 721 -5.06 25.99 -7.64
CA ALA A 721 -4.88 24.67 -7.05
C ALA A 721 -3.50 24.07 -7.37
N ASN A 722 -2.94 24.34 -8.57
CA ASN A 722 -1.63 23.83 -8.95
C ASN A 722 -0.45 24.64 -8.39
N ARG A 723 -0.60 25.97 -8.23
CA ARG A 723 0.38 26.86 -7.58
C ARG A 723 0.64 26.43 -6.14
N ASP A 724 -0.42 26.37 -5.32
CA ASP A 724 -0.39 25.88 -3.93
C ASP A 724 0.79 26.42 -3.08
N ALA A 725 0.90 27.75 -3.07
CA ALA A 725 2.01 28.50 -2.50
C ALA A 725 1.58 29.35 -1.29
N VAL A 726 2.40 29.34 -0.24
CA VAL A 726 2.31 30.19 0.94
C VAL A 726 3.40 31.29 0.86
N PRO A 727 3.07 32.57 1.09
CA PRO A 727 4.06 33.65 1.16
C PRO A 727 5.07 33.46 2.30
N ASP A 728 6.30 33.92 2.09
CA ASP A 728 7.37 33.84 3.09
C ASP A 728 7.19 34.79 4.29
N GLU A 729 6.72 36.02 4.06
CA GLU A 729 6.31 36.96 5.12
C GLU A 729 5.27 36.34 6.08
N LEU A 730 4.37 35.50 5.56
CA LEU A 730 3.36 34.80 6.34
C LEU A 730 3.94 33.63 7.15
N LEU A 731 4.96 32.94 6.62
CA LEU A 731 5.67 31.92 7.39
C LEU A 731 6.59 32.53 8.45
N ALA A 732 7.18 33.70 8.21
CA ALA A 732 8.08 34.37 9.15
C ALA A 732 7.41 34.74 10.50
N ALA A 733 6.07 34.88 10.52
CA ALA A 733 5.31 35.05 11.76
C ALA A 733 5.42 33.85 12.72
N PHE A 734 5.75 32.65 12.20
CA PHE A 734 5.93 31.40 12.98
C PHE A 734 7.36 31.16 13.48
N ASP A 735 8.27 32.12 13.34
CA ASP A 735 9.63 32.06 13.90
C ASP A 735 9.61 31.85 15.42
N THR A 736 10.58 31.11 15.94
CA THR A 736 10.82 30.88 17.38
C THR A 736 10.82 32.14 18.27
N ARG A 737 11.04 33.32 17.69
CA ARG A 737 11.07 34.62 18.39
C ARG A 737 9.71 35.35 18.40
N THR A 738 8.74 34.89 17.61
CA THR A 738 7.42 35.51 17.44
C THR A 738 6.25 34.55 17.63
N CYS A 739 6.54 33.25 17.80
CA CYS A 739 5.58 32.17 17.92
C CYS A 739 5.84 31.36 19.20
N GLU A 740 4.96 31.49 20.18
CA GLU A 740 5.07 30.79 21.48
C GLU A 740 4.68 29.32 21.37
N PHE A 741 3.87 28.95 20.37
CA PHE A 741 3.37 27.61 20.16
C PHE A 741 4.32 26.78 19.30
N GLY A 742 5.33 26.17 19.94
CA GLY A 742 6.42 25.46 19.27
C GLY A 742 6.00 24.32 18.31
N PHE A 743 4.79 23.76 18.42
CA PHE A 743 4.26 22.82 17.43
C PHE A 743 4.00 23.50 16.08
N ALA A 744 3.42 24.71 16.04
CA ALA A 744 3.22 25.45 14.79
C ALA A 744 4.55 25.83 14.14
N THR A 745 5.53 26.28 14.93
CA THR A 745 6.92 26.49 14.47
C THR A 745 7.54 25.21 13.89
N HIS A 746 7.29 24.05 14.48
CA HIS A 746 7.75 22.75 13.95
C HIS A 746 7.10 22.37 12.61
N LEU A 747 5.84 22.77 12.35
CA LEU A 747 5.18 22.54 11.06
C LEU A 747 5.90 23.24 9.89
N PHE A 748 6.56 24.38 10.15
CA PHE A 748 7.29 25.20 9.17
C PHE A 748 8.81 25.18 9.37
N GLY A 749 9.33 24.26 10.19
CA GLY A 749 10.71 24.25 10.67
C GLY A 749 11.80 23.97 9.61
N ALA A 750 11.44 23.69 8.36
CA ALA A 750 12.38 23.63 7.23
C ALA A 750 12.42 24.98 6.48
N GLU A 751 11.27 25.57 6.25
CA GLU A 751 11.08 26.85 5.58
C GLU A 751 11.61 28.01 6.43
N LEU A 752 11.36 27.98 7.75
CA LEU A 752 11.93 28.94 8.70
C LEU A 752 13.46 28.91 8.72
N LYS A 753 14.08 27.73 8.57
CA LYS A 753 15.55 27.61 8.45
C LYS A 753 16.06 28.18 7.14
N ALA A 754 15.34 27.96 6.03
CA ALA A 754 15.67 28.57 4.75
C ALA A 754 15.55 30.11 4.80
N LEU A 755 14.53 30.64 5.49
CA LEU A 755 14.34 32.08 5.70
C LEU A 755 15.44 32.68 6.59
N ALA A 756 15.80 32.02 7.69
CA ALA A 756 16.93 32.45 8.52
C ALA A 756 18.25 32.49 7.74
N ALA A 757 18.51 31.48 6.89
CA ALA A 757 19.69 31.45 6.02
C ALA A 757 19.66 32.51 4.90
N ALA A 758 18.47 32.95 4.46
CA ALA A 758 18.29 34.04 3.50
C ALA A 758 18.36 35.45 4.11
N GLY A 759 18.47 35.57 5.43
CA GLY A 759 18.44 36.85 6.15
C GLY A 759 17.03 37.42 6.38
N GLY A 760 15.98 36.59 6.28
CA GLY A 760 14.58 36.96 6.44
C GLY A 760 13.75 36.75 5.16
N PRO A 761 12.51 37.27 5.13
CA PRO A 761 11.66 37.28 3.92
C PRO A 761 12.32 38.00 2.74
N ALA A 762 12.12 37.48 1.54
CA ALA A 762 12.70 37.96 0.29
C ALA A 762 11.72 37.92 -0.91
N GLY A 763 10.42 37.67 -0.65
CA GLY A 763 9.40 37.45 -1.69
C GLY A 763 9.38 35.99 -2.19
N ALA A 764 9.89 35.06 -1.39
CA ALA A 764 9.87 33.63 -1.68
C ALA A 764 8.46 33.03 -1.51
N GLN A 765 8.23 31.90 -2.19
CA GLN A 765 6.97 31.15 -2.13
C GLN A 765 7.27 29.70 -1.76
N PHE A 766 6.68 29.24 -0.66
CA PHE A 766 6.85 27.90 -0.12
C PHE A 766 5.61 27.03 -0.38
N ARG A 767 5.78 25.72 -0.46
CA ARG A 767 4.67 24.79 -0.71
C ARG A 767 3.80 24.61 0.52
N ALA A 768 2.48 24.60 0.35
CA ALA A 768 1.57 24.34 1.46
C ALA A 768 1.76 22.92 2.02
N SER A 769 1.69 21.91 1.13
CA SER A 769 2.05 20.53 1.44
C SER A 769 3.58 20.34 1.52
N PRO A 770 4.11 19.60 2.51
CA PRO A 770 5.55 19.36 2.64
C PRO A 770 6.06 18.45 1.50
N THR A 771 7.00 18.97 0.71
CA THR A 771 7.65 18.29 -0.41
C THR A 771 8.84 17.44 0.05
N ALA A 772 8.93 16.19 -0.43
CA ALA A 772 9.96 15.24 0.00
C ALA A 772 11.41 15.70 -0.25
N GLY A 773 11.66 16.54 -1.25
CA GLY A 773 12.99 17.04 -1.59
C GLY A 773 13.45 18.30 -0.82
N GLY A 774 12.61 18.88 0.05
CA GLY A 774 12.89 20.19 0.67
C GLY A 774 14.16 20.22 1.56
N ALA A 775 14.52 19.09 2.17
CA ALA A 775 15.72 18.98 3.01
C ALA A 775 17.03 19.05 2.20
N ALA A 776 17.04 18.58 0.96
CA ALA A 776 18.27 18.49 0.14
C ALA A 776 18.83 19.87 -0.24
N VAL A 777 17.97 20.88 -0.39
CA VAL A 777 18.38 22.27 -0.68
C VAL A 777 19.17 22.87 0.49
N ALA A 778 18.77 22.57 1.73
CA ALA A 778 19.48 23.03 2.92
C ALA A 778 20.86 22.37 3.10
N ALA A 779 21.04 21.13 2.62
CA ALA A 779 22.32 20.41 2.73
C ALA A 779 23.39 20.88 1.74
N GLY A 780 23.00 21.53 0.63
CA GLY A 780 23.93 22.02 -0.39
C GLY A 780 24.59 23.37 -0.09
N ALA A 781 24.04 24.17 0.83
CA ALA A 781 24.37 25.58 1.03
C ALA A 781 25.67 25.86 1.84
N LEU A 782 26.60 24.90 1.90
CA LEU A 782 27.90 25.02 2.59
C LEU A 782 29.10 25.16 1.63
N GLY A 783 28.86 25.34 0.32
CA GLY A 783 29.86 25.67 -0.68
C GLY A 783 29.65 27.07 -1.25
N ALA A 784 30.70 27.89 -1.30
CA ALA A 784 30.58 29.32 -1.62
C ALA A 784 30.31 29.59 -3.12
N ALA A 785 29.11 30.11 -3.40
CA ALA A 785 28.77 30.84 -4.62
C ALA A 785 27.59 31.79 -4.31
N PRO A 786 27.47 32.96 -4.98
CA PRO A 786 26.30 33.81 -4.82
C PRO A 786 25.03 33.09 -5.33
N PRO A 787 23.86 33.28 -4.70
CA PRO A 787 22.66 32.56 -5.06
C PRO A 787 22.18 32.95 -6.47
N ALA A 788 22.10 31.96 -7.35
CA ALA A 788 21.30 32.06 -8.57
C ALA A 788 19.83 32.35 -8.20
N PRO A 789 19.04 33.02 -9.06
CA PRO A 789 17.64 33.31 -8.78
C PRO A 789 16.90 32.02 -8.43
N ALA A 790 16.18 32.05 -7.29
CA ALA A 790 15.58 30.87 -6.70
C ALA A 790 14.70 30.13 -7.71
N ALA A 791 14.99 28.84 -7.92
CA ALA A 791 14.19 28.01 -8.80
C ALA A 791 12.73 28.00 -8.32
N PRO A 792 11.74 28.16 -9.22
CA PRO A 792 10.34 28.21 -8.82
C PRO A 792 9.94 26.92 -8.09
N ALA A 793 9.16 27.06 -7.02
CA ALA A 793 8.70 25.92 -6.24
C ALA A 793 7.90 24.94 -7.13
N SER A 794 8.20 23.65 -7.00
CA SER A 794 7.58 22.58 -7.80
C SER A 794 6.06 22.57 -7.62
N THR A 795 5.31 22.49 -8.72
CA THR A 795 3.84 22.57 -8.70
C THR A 795 3.18 21.33 -8.06
N LEU A 796 1.86 21.39 -7.83
CA LEU A 796 1.11 20.26 -7.27
C LEU A 796 1.16 19.03 -8.19
N THR A 797 1.05 19.24 -9.50
CA THR A 797 1.11 18.18 -10.50
C THR A 797 2.51 17.57 -10.63
N GLN A 798 3.59 18.36 -10.44
CA GLN A 798 4.96 17.86 -10.43
C GLN A 798 5.27 16.99 -9.20
N ASP A 799 4.86 17.44 -8.02
CA ASP A 799 4.97 16.68 -6.77
C ASP A 799 4.12 15.39 -6.86
N PHE A 800 2.89 15.48 -7.36
CA PHE A 800 2.01 14.32 -7.60
C PHE A 800 2.62 13.31 -8.58
N HIS A 801 3.11 13.75 -9.75
CA HIS A 801 3.75 12.88 -10.74
C HIS A 801 4.98 12.19 -10.15
N THR A 802 5.81 12.94 -9.41
CA THR A 802 7.00 12.40 -8.73
C THR A 802 6.61 11.34 -7.69
N ARG A 803 5.56 11.58 -6.90
CA ARG A 803 5.06 10.62 -5.90
C ARG A 803 4.48 9.36 -6.57
N LEU A 804 3.75 9.50 -7.67
CA LEU A 804 3.19 8.39 -8.44
C LEU A 804 4.28 7.53 -9.10
N ASP A 805 5.28 8.15 -9.73
CA ASP A 805 6.44 7.44 -10.29
C ASP A 805 7.19 6.61 -9.23
N ASN A 806 7.38 7.17 -8.04
CA ASN A 806 8.05 6.47 -6.95
C ASN A 806 7.23 5.28 -6.42
N LEU A 807 5.89 5.40 -6.36
CA LEU A 807 5.02 4.25 -6.07
C LEU A 807 5.19 3.15 -7.12
N LEU A 808 5.14 3.49 -8.41
CA LEU A 808 5.30 2.52 -9.50
C LEU A 808 6.65 1.80 -9.45
N ARG A 809 7.74 2.52 -9.15
CA ARG A 809 9.07 1.93 -8.97
C ARG A 809 9.06 0.86 -7.88
N THR A 810 8.44 1.13 -6.72
CA THR A 810 8.30 0.13 -5.64
C THR A 810 7.44 -1.06 -6.07
N LEU A 811 6.32 -0.82 -6.77
CA LEU A 811 5.43 -1.89 -7.23
C LEU A 811 6.06 -2.80 -8.30
N VAL A 812 6.88 -2.26 -9.21
CA VAL A 812 7.57 -3.04 -10.26
C VAL A 812 8.61 -4.02 -9.69
N HIS A 813 9.17 -3.74 -8.52
CA HIS A 813 10.12 -4.62 -7.83
C HIS A 813 9.44 -5.63 -6.89
N ALA A 814 8.13 -5.48 -6.65
CA ALA A 814 7.32 -6.41 -5.87
C ALA A 814 6.50 -7.34 -6.76
N ARG A 815 6.21 -8.55 -6.28
CA ARG A 815 5.23 -9.43 -6.92
C ARG A 815 3.81 -8.98 -6.59
N PRO A 816 2.98 -8.61 -7.58
CA PRO A 816 1.62 -8.14 -7.30
C PRO A 816 0.64 -9.30 -7.06
N HIS A 817 -0.35 -9.01 -6.21
CA HIS A 817 -1.54 -9.83 -5.94
C HIS A 817 -2.75 -8.89 -6.04
N PHE A 818 -3.70 -9.15 -6.93
CA PHE A 818 -4.74 -8.18 -7.27
C PHE A 818 -6.10 -8.48 -6.63
N VAL A 819 -6.71 -7.44 -6.05
CA VAL A 819 -8.10 -7.43 -5.61
C VAL A 819 -8.90 -6.41 -6.45
N ARG A 820 -9.97 -6.88 -7.08
CA ARG A 820 -10.93 -6.07 -7.84
C ARG A 820 -12.18 -5.83 -6.99
N CYS A 821 -12.32 -4.62 -6.48
CA CYS A 821 -13.39 -4.20 -5.58
C CYS A 821 -14.54 -3.55 -6.36
N LEU A 822 -15.75 -4.12 -6.25
CA LEU A 822 -16.96 -3.72 -6.96
C LEU A 822 -18.01 -3.13 -6.00
N ARG A 823 -18.67 -2.05 -6.39
CA ARG A 823 -19.94 -1.62 -5.76
C ARG A 823 -21.08 -2.53 -6.22
N ALA A 824 -21.93 -2.99 -5.31
CA ALA A 824 -23.16 -3.71 -5.68
C ALA A 824 -24.27 -2.77 -6.19
N ASN A 825 -24.31 -1.51 -5.73
CA ASN A 825 -25.27 -0.49 -6.15
C ASN A 825 -24.67 0.93 -6.01
N SER A 826 -25.38 1.95 -6.50
CA SER A 826 -24.96 3.36 -6.43
C SER A 826 -25.52 4.14 -5.23
N THR A 827 -26.39 3.53 -4.42
CA THR A 827 -27.18 4.18 -3.36
C THR A 827 -26.71 3.82 -1.94
N GLU A 828 -25.58 3.11 -1.81
CA GLU A 828 -25.05 2.53 -0.57
C GLU A 828 -26.04 1.62 0.19
N THR A 829 -27.05 1.08 -0.52
CA THR A 829 -28.13 0.31 0.10
C THR A 829 -27.66 -1.10 0.48
N PRO A 830 -27.82 -1.55 1.75
CA PRO A 830 -27.47 -2.89 2.17
C PRO A 830 -28.16 -3.98 1.34
N MET A 831 -27.41 -5.01 0.96
CA MET A 831 -27.90 -6.20 0.22
C MET A 831 -28.66 -5.92 -1.11
N LEU A 832 -28.55 -4.71 -1.68
CA LEU A 832 -29.08 -4.40 -3.02
C LEU A 832 -28.02 -4.65 -4.10
N PHE A 833 -28.36 -5.44 -5.12
CA PHE A 833 -27.54 -5.69 -6.30
C PHE A 833 -28.16 -5.00 -7.54
N ASP A 834 -27.59 -3.88 -7.97
CA ASP A 834 -27.89 -3.28 -9.27
C ASP A 834 -27.04 -3.94 -10.37
N ARG A 835 -27.73 -4.71 -11.21
CA ARG A 835 -27.14 -5.40 -12.37
C ARG A 835 -26.48 -4.43 -13.35
N VAL A 836 -26.95 -3.19 -13.49
CA VAL A 836 -26.40 -2.18 -14.42
C VAL A 836 -25.10 -1.59 -13.89
N THR A 837 -25.05 -1.20 -12.61
CA THR A 837 -23.83 -0.73 -11.94
C THR A 837 -22.76 -1.81 -11.90
N VAL A 838 -23.10 -3.07 -11.62
CA VAL A 838 -22.13 -4.18 -11.63
C VAL A 838 -21.62 -4.46 -13.05
N ALA A 839 -22.50 -4.56 -14.05
CA ALA A 839 -22.13 -4.78 -15.46
C ALA A 839 -21.15 -3.71 -15.98
N ARG A 840 -21.41 -2.44 -15.69
CA ARG A 840 -20.52 -1.32 -16.08
C ARG A 840 -19.11 -1.47 -15.49
N GLN A 841 -19.00 -1.90 -14.23
CA GLN A 841 -17.71 -2.13 -13.58
C GLN A 841 -17.00 -3.40 -14.08
N VAL A 842 -17.75 -4.46 -14.43
CA VAL A 842 -17.22 -5.69 -15.03
C VAL A 842 -16.51 -5.41 -16.35
N ARG A 843 -17.12 -4.57 -17.21
CA ARG A 843 -16.47 -4.03 -18.43
C ARG A 843 -15.28 -3.13 -18.13
N ALA A 844 -15.46 -2.09 -17.30
CA ALA A 844 -14.39 -1.12 -17.03
C ALA A 844 -13.12 -1.78 -16.43
N LEU A 845 -13.27 -2.73 -15.50
CA LEU A 845 -12.14 -3.44 -14.88
C LEU A 845 -11.67 -4.66 -15.69
N GLN A 846 -12.28 -4.92 -16.85
CA GLN A 846 -11.95 -5.97 -17.82
C GLN A 846 -11.97 -7.37 -17.21
N ILE A 847 -13.02 -7.64 -16.43
CA ILE A 847 -13.16 -8.89 -15.67
C ILE A 847 -13.48 -10.07 -16.60
N LEU A 848 -14.22 -9.85 -17.69
CA LEU A 848 -14.57 -10.91 -18.64
C LEU A 848 -13.33 -11.42 -19.39
N GLU A 849 -12.54 -10.49 -19.90
CA GLU A 849 -11.27 -10.68 -20.59
C GLU A 849 -10.26 -11.38 -19.66
N THR A 850 -10.26 -11.01 -18.37
CA THR A 850 -9.46 -11.68 -17.34
C THR A 850 -9.88 -13.15 -17.16
N VAL A 851 -11.19 -13.44 -17.07
CA VAL A 851 -11.70 -14.82 -16.97
C VAL A 851 -11.35 -15.62 -18.22
N GLN A 852 -11.51 -15.05 -19.41
CA GLN A 852 -11.15 -15.67 -20.69
C GLN A 852 -9.65 -16.01 -20.77
N LEU A 853 -8.76 -15.07 -20.40
CA LEU A 853 -7.31 -15.30 -20.34
C LEU A 853 -6.95 -16.44 -19.37
N MET A 854 -7.54 -16.43 -18.16
CA MET A 854 -7.20 -17.41 -17.12
C MET A 854 -7.72 -18.82 -17.43
N ALA A 855 -8.90 -18.92 -18.04
CA ALA A 855 -9.53 -20.19 -18.41
C ALA A 855 -8.94 -20.80 -19.70
N SER A 856 -8.73 -19.99 -20.75
CA SER A 856 -8.39 -20.49 -22.10
C SER A 856 -6.91 -20.33 -22.49
N GLY A 857 -6.20 -19.36 -21.88
CA GLY A 857 -4.84 -18.95 -22.23
C GLY A 857 -3.72 -19.56 -21.37
N TYR A 858 -2.55 -18.92 -21.40
CA TYR A 858 -1.33 -19.35 -20.70
C TYR A 858 -0.75 -18.26 -19.75
N PRO A 859 -1.49 -17.85 -18.70
CA PRO A 859 -1.08 -16.76 -17.79
C PRO A 859 0.15 -17.06 -16.91
N HIS A 860 0.68 -18.30 -16.86
CA HIS A 860 1.85 -18.64 -16.03
C HIS A 860 3.03 -19.14 -16.85
N ARG A 861 4.17 -18.44 -16.74
CA ARG A 861 5.48 -18.79 -17.34
C ARG A 861 6.47 -19.24 -16.26
N MET A 862 7.16 -20.36 -16.45
CA MET A 862 8.21 -20.85 -15.55
C MET A 862 9.43 -21.39 -16.33
N ARG A 863 10.66 -20.95 -16.01
CA ARG A 863 11.89 -21.56 -16.57
C ARG A 863 11.96 -23.05 -16.26
N PHE A 864 12.42 -23.91 -17.19
CA PHE A 864 12.46 -25.37 -17.00
C PHE A 864 13.13 -25.82 -15.68
N ARG A 865 14.25 -25.19 -15.30
CA ARG A 865 14.95 -25.46 -14.02
C ARG A 865 14.10 -25.09 -12.79
N ALA A 866 13.30 -24.03 -12.86
CA ALA A 866 12.42 -23.60 -11.77
C ALA A 866 11.16 -24.48 -11.68
N PHE A 867 10.54 -24.82 -12.82
CA PHE A 867 9.45 -25.80 -12.86
C PHE A 867 9.91 -27.15 -12.30
N SER A 868 11.05 -27.66 -12.79
CA SER A 868 11.63 -28.91 -12.31
C SER A 868 11.90 -28.86 -10.81
N GLY A 869 12.57 -27.82 -10.30
CA GLY A 869 12.80 -27.67 -8.86
C GLY A 869 11.50 -27.66 -8.04
N ARG A 870 10.49 -26.91 -8.49
CA ARG A 870 9.21 -26.76 -7.78
C ARG A 870 8.39 -28.06 -7.75
N TYR A 871 8.34 -28.80 -8.85
CA TYR A 871 7.43 -29.95 -9.05
C TYR A 871 8.10 -31.33 -9.10
N ARG A 872 9.44 -31.45 -8.93
CA ARG A 872 10.17 -32.75 -8.89
C ARG A 872 9.54 -33.74 -7.92
N ALA A 873 8.97 -33.26 -6.81
CA ALA A 873 8.29 -34.07 -5.81
C ALA A 873 7.02 -34.77 -6.32
N LEU A 874 6.39 -34.32 -7.42
CA LEU A 874 5.21 -35.00 -8.01
C LEU A 874 5.61 -36.28 -8.75
N TRP A 875 6.76 -36.27 -9.41
CA TRP A 875 7.25 -37.41 -10.18
C TRP A 875 7.58 -38.62 -9.28
N ARG A 876 7.18 -39.82 -9.70
CA ARG A 876 7.78 -41.06 -9.21
C ARG A 876 8.91 -41.44 -10.17
N ARG A 877 10.13 -41.66 -9.66
CA ARG A 877 11.22 -42.20 -10.48
C ARG A 877 10.92 -43.68 -10.75
N GLY A 878 10.37 -43.97 -11.93
CA GLY A 878 10.31 -45.33 -12.45
C GLY A 878 11.72 -45.92 -12.56
N ALA A 879 11.84 -47.23 -12.32
CA ALA A 879 13.06 -47.97 -12.64
C ALA A 879 13.33 -47.92 -14.15
N GLY A 880 14.60 -47.96 -14.56
CA GLY A 880 15.00 -47.95 -15.98
C GLY A 880 15.61 -46.65 -16.51
N ALA A 881 15.62 -45.55 -15.75
CA ALA A 881 16.34 -44.33 -16.14
C ALA A 881 17.74 -44.27 -15.51
N GLY A 882 18.76 -44.70 -16.28
CA GLY A 882 20.18 -44.59 -15.94
C GLY A 882 20.68 -43.13 -15.87
N ALA A 883 21.81 -42.91 -15.21
CA ALA A 883 22.37 -41.57 -15.00
C ALA A 883 23.43 -41.22 -16.06
N GLY A 884 22.99 -40.82 -17.25
CA GLY A 884 23.84 -40.14 -18.24
C GLY A 884 23.91 -38.64 -17.98
N ALA A 885 25.06 -38.01 -18.18
CA ALA A 885 25.28 -36.58 -17.90
C ALA A 885 25.01 -35.70 -19.14
N GLY A 886 23.74 -35.40 -19.46
CA GLY A 886 23.31 -34.61 -20.63
C GLY A 886 22.77 -33.21 -20.29
N ALA A 887 23.35 -32.55 -19.28
CA ALA A 887 22.63 -31.73 -18.29
C ALA A 887 21.83 -30.47 -18.71
N GLU A 888 21.81 -30.06 -20.00
CA GLU A 888 21.05 -28.87 -20.44
C GLU A 888 19.90 -29.17 -21.41
N ARG A 889 20.12 -30.00 -22.45
CA ARG A 889 19.07 -30.35 -23.44
C ARG A 889 17.92 -31.18 -22.84
N GLU A 890 18.15 -31.92 -21.76
CA GLU A 890 17.15 -32.78 -21.11
C GLU A 890 16.03 -32.02 -20.37
N SER A 891 16.24 -30.73 -20.08
CA SER A 891 15.43 -29.98 -19.12
C SER A 891 13.95 -29.80 -19.54
N GLY A 892 13.67 -29.60 -20.82
CA GLY A 892 12.31 -29.53 -21.36
C GLY A 892 11.58 -30.88 -21.33
N ALA A 893 12.26 -31.95 -21.74
CA ALA A 893 11.70 -33.32 -21.76
C ALA A 893 11.44 -33.89 -20.35
N ALA A 894 12.19 -33.44 -19.34
CA ALA A 894 11.86 -33.70 -17.93
C ALA A 894 10.53 -33.02 -17.53
N CYS A 895 10.36 -31.73 -17.84
CA CYS A 895 9.11 -31.01 -17.56
C CYS A 895 7.90 -31.66 -18.27
N ALA A 896 8.07 -32.02 -19.55
CA ALA A 896 7.06 -32.67 -20.38
C ALA A 896 6.56 -34.03 -19.83
N ARG A 897 7.41 -34.77 -19.10
CA ARG A 897 7.04 -36.04 -18.46
C ARG A 897 6.20 -35.80 -17.20
N VAL A 898 6.60 -34.84 -16.37
CA VAL A 898 5.80 -34.44 -15.18
C VAL A 898 4.43 -33.96 -15.63
N LEU A 899 4.36 -33.04 -16.60
CA LEU A 899 3.09 -32.48 -17.10
C LEU A 899 2.17 -33.55 -17.69
N ARG A 900 2.68 -34.50 -18.47
CA ARG A 900 1.88 -35.62 -18.99
C ARG A 900 1.39 -36.56 -17.88
N SER A 901 2.23 -36.89 -16.90
CA SER A 901 1.80 -37.73 -15.76
C SER A 901 0.76 -37.03 -14.86
N VAL A 902 0.86 -35.71 -14.71
CA VAL A 902 -0.10 -34.90 -13.96
C VAL A 902 -1.41 -34.76 -14.74
N ALA A 903 -1.36 -34.50 -16.05
CA ALA A 903 -2.56 -34.44 -16.90
C ALA A 903 -3.33 -35.77 -16.89
N ALA A 904 -2.63 -36.90 -17.04
CA ALA A 904 -3.26 -38.22 -16.98
C ALA A 904 -3.85 -38.55 -15.59
N ALA A 905 -3.17 -38.17 -14.51
CA ALA A 905 -3.66 -38.37 -13.14
C ALA A 905 -4.74 -37.36 -12.69
N ALA A 906 -5.01 -36.32 -13.49
CA ALA A 906 -5.95 -35.24 -13.18
C ALA A 906 -7.06 -35.11 -14.24
N ALA A 907 -7.43 -36.21 -14.89
CA ALA A 907 -8.49 -36.27 -15.88
C ALA A 907 -9.81 -36.84 -15.29
N PRO A 908 -10.74 -35.99 -14.83
CA PRO A 908 -12.18 -36.29 -14.81
C PRO A 908 -12.81 -35.98 -16.20
N PRO A 909 -14.06 -36.39 -16.48
CA PRO A 909 -14.59 -36.40 -17.84
C PRO A 909 -14.87 -35.01 -18.43
N ALA A 910 -14.71 -34.91 -19.74
CA ALA A 910 -15.27 -33.83 -20.57
C ALA A 910 -16.74 -34.14 -20.94
N PRO A 911 -17.55 -33.17 -21.40
CA PRO A 911 -17.26 -31.73 -21.56
C PRO A 911 -18.23 -30.81 -20.77
N ALA A 912 -17.71 -29.91 -19.92
CA ALA A 912 -18.56 -28.91 -19.24
C ALA A 912 -17.87 -27.63 -18.74
N SER A 913 -16.60 -27.70 -18.32
CA SER A 913 -15.87 -26.53 -17.76
C SER A 913 -14.90 -25.94 -18.79
N PRO A 914 -14.87 -24.60 -18.99
CA PRO A 914 -13.89 -23.93 -19.83
C PRO A 914 -12.53 -23.75 -19.15
N ALA A 915 -12.36 -24.16 -17.88
CA ALA A 915 -11.07 -24.19 -17.17
C ALA A 915 -10.14 -25.27 -17.74
N ALA A 916 -9.65 -25.04 -18.96
CA ALA A 916 -8.94 -26.06 -19.72
C ALA A 916 -7.57 -26.38 -19.09
N VAL A 917 -7.33 -27.66 -18.77
CA VAL A 917 -6.09 -28.15 -18.12
C VAL A 917 -4.94 -28.23 -19.15
N ARG A 918 -4.54 -27.06 -19.66
CA ARG A 918 -3.58 -26.90 -20.76
C ARG A 918 -2.18 -26.53 -20.28
N TRP A 919 -1.18 -26.95 -21.04
CA TRP A 919 0.21 -26.54 -20.91
C TRP A 919 0.86 -26.45 -22.29
N ALA A 920 1.97 -25.72 -22.38
CA ALA A 920 2.83 -25.68 -23.55
C ALA A 920 4.30 -25.57 -23.13
N LEU A 921 5.21 -25.83 -24.08
CA LEU A 921 6.65 -25.69 -23.88
C LEU A 921 7.17 -24.69 -24.91
N GLY A 922 7.76 -23.61 -24.43
CA GLY A 922 8.55 -22.69 -25.25
C GLY A 922 10.01 -23.12 -25.34
N LYS A 923 10.86 -22.28 -25.91
CA LYS A 923 12.31 -22.52 -26.06
C LYS A 923 13.05 -22.79 -24.73
N ARG A 924 12.63 -22.16 -23.63
CA ARG A 924 13.30 -22.17 -22.30
C ARG A 924 12.33 -22.28 -21.10
N HIS A 925 11.02 -22.19 -21.36
CA HIS A 925 9.99 -22.07 -20.32
C HIS A 925 8.83 -23.05 -20.53
N VAL A 926 8.25 -23.51 -19.42
CA VAL A 926 6.92 -24.10 -19.36
C VAL A 926 5.89 -22.97 -19.30
N PHE A 927 4.81 -23.13 -20.06
CA PHE A 927 3.62 -22.29 -20.03
C PHE A 927 2.44 -23.11 -19.50
N LEU A 928 1.66 -22.54 -18.59
CA LEU A 928 0.54 -23.23 -17.93
C LEU A 928 -0.72 -22.35 -17.98
N SER A 929 -1.86 -22.99 -18.27
CA SER A 929 -3.19 -22.48 -17.90
C SER A 929 -3.31 -22.33 -16.38
N GLU A 930 -4.28 -21.54 -15.90
CA GLU A 930 -4.61 -21.55 -14.47
C GLU A 930 -5.11 -22.94 -14.04
N GLY A 931 -5.94 -23.62 -14.84
CA GLY A 931 -6.44 -24.97 -14.55
C GLY A 931 -5.32 -25.98 -14.27
N MET A 932 -4.31 -26.08 -15.15
CA MET A 932 -3.14 -26.94 -14.92
C MET A 932 -2.31 -26.48 -13.71
N ARG A 933 -2.18 -25.17 -13.48
CA ARG A 933 -1.45 -24.63 -12.33
C ARG A 933 -2.14 -24.94 -11.00
N GLN A 934 -3.48 -24.90 -10.94
CA GLN A 934 -4.27 -25.31 -9.78
C GLN A 934 -4.13 -26.81 -9.51
N VAL A 935 -4.17 -27.66 -10.53
CA VAL A 935 -3.92 -29.11 -10.41
C VAL A 935 -2.51 -29.37 -9.85
N LEU A 936 -1.48 -28.76 -10.43
CA LEU A 936 -0.09 -28.94 -10.01
C LEU A 936 0.14 -28.55 -8.55
N GLU A 937 -0.37 -27.41 -8.10
CA GLU A 937 -0.23 -26.99 -6.70
C GLU A 937 -1.12 -27.79 -5.74
N ARG A 938 -2.30 -28.28 -6.17
CA ARG A 938 -3.16 -29.17 -5.37
C ARG A 938 -2.46 -30.50 -5.08
N MET A 939 -1.92 -31.16 -6.12
CA MET A 939 -1.15 -32.40 -5.95
C MET A 939 0.13 -32.18 -5.11
N ARG A 940 0.79 -31.03 -5.30
CA ARG A 940 2.03 -30.68 -4.57
C ARG A 940 1.76 -30.34 -3.11
N ARG A 941 0.60 -29.76 -2.81
CA ARG A 941 0.11 -29.50 -1.46
C ARG A 941 -0.19 -30.82 -0.74
N ALA A 942 -1.06 -31.67 -1.30
CA ALA A 942 -1.39 -32.98 -0.72
C ALA A 942 -0.15 -33.86 -0.46
N ARG A 943 0.81 -33.91 -1.39
CA ARG A 943 2.05 -34.68 -1.20
C ARG A 943 3.05 -34.04 -0.21
N ARG A 944 2.94 -32.74 0.06
CA ARG A 944 3.66 -32.07 1.15
C ARG A 944 2.99 -32.31 2.50
N GLU A 945 1.66 -32.33 2.54
CA GLU A 945 0.86 -32.59 3.75
C GLU A 945 1.06 -34.01 4.25
N ALA A 946 0.87 -35.03 3.41
CA ALA A 946 1.16 -36.43 3.76
C ALA A 946 2.62 -36.64 4.24
N ALA A 947 3.60 -35.98 3.61
CA ALA A 947 4.98 -36.05 4.06
C ALA A 947 5.20 -35.34 5.41
N ALA A 948 4.53 -34.21 5.66
CA ALA A 948 4.55 -33.50 6.93
C ALA A 948 3.86 -34.32 8.04
N GLU A 949 2.76 -35.01 7.75
CA GLU A 949 2.08 -35.94 8.67
C GLU A 949 3.01 -37.06 9.11
N CYS A 950 3.69 -37.73 8.17
CA CYS A 950 4.69 -38.76 8.50
C CYS A 950 5.82 -38.21 9.40
N ILE A 951 6.35 -37.04 9.08
CA ILE A 951 7.42 -36.39 9.87
C ILE A 951 6.91 -35.99 11.27
N GLN A 952 5.73 -35.39 11.36
CA GLN A 952 5.11 -34.99 12.62
C GLN A 952 4.75 -36.20 13.49
N ALA A 953 4.22 -37.27 12.91
CA ALA A 953 3.92 -38.51 13.61
C ALA A 953 5.20 -39.15 14.17
N ALA A 954 6.26 -39.26 13.36
CA ALA A 954 7.56 -39.76 13.81
C ALA A 954 8.16 -38.89 14.93
N TRP A 955 8.11 -37.56 14.81
CA TRP A 955 8.62 -36.63 15.83
C TRP A 955 7.80 -36.63 17.13
N ARG A 956 6.46 -36.67 17.04
CA ARG A 956 5.56 -36.82 18.19
C ARG A 956 5.80 -38.16 18.89
N ALA A 957 5.93 -39.26 18.14
CA ALA A 957 6.21 -40.58 18.68
C ALA A 957 7.60 -40.65 19.33
N GLN A 958 8.62 -40.02 18.75
CA GLN A 958 9.95 -39.93 19.36
C GLN A 958 9.89 -39.14 20.67
N ARG A 959 9.32 -37.93 20.66
CA ARG A 959 9.14 -37.14 21.89
C ARG A 959 8.33 -37.87 22.96
N ALA A 960 7.28 -38.59 22.57
CA ALA A 960 6.48 -39.40 23.50
C ALA A 960 7.32 -40.53 24.14
N ARG A 961 8.20 -41.18 23.37
CA ARG A 961 9.17 -42.17 23.88
C ARG A 961 10.20 -41.51 24.80
N ASP A 962 10.72 -40.34 24.43
CA ASP A 962 11.67 -39.56 25.26
C ASP A 962 11.03 -39.07 26.58
N THR A 963 9.71 -39.01 26.68
CA THR A 963 8.96 -38.68 27.92
C THR A 963 8.40 -39.87 28.69
N ARG A 964 8.21 -41.04 28.06
CA ARG A 964 7.64 -42.25 28.69
C ARG A 964 8.68 -43.31 29.03
N GLY A 965 9.70 -43.46 28.19
CA GLY A 965 10.84 -44.28 28.52
C GLY A 965 11.68 -43.54 29.56
N GLY A 966 11.79 -44.09 30.76
CA GLY A 966 12.65 -43.60 31.84
C GLY A 966 14.15 -43.75 31.55
N ARG A 967 14.60 -43.43 30.32
CA ARG A 967 16.00 -43.15 30.06
C ARG A 967 16.37 -41.92 30.91
N PRO A 968 17.44 -41.96 31.72
CA PRO A 968 17.97 -40.73 32.27
C PRO A 968 18.29 -39.80 31.10
N ALA A 969 17.96 -38.51 31.24
CA ALA A 969 18.21 -37.55 30.17
C ALA A 969 19.68 -37.64 29.73
N PRO A 970 19.98 -37.73 28.41
CA PRO A 970 21.35 -37.86 27.94
C PRO A 970 22.16 -36.70 28.54
N PRO A 971 23.22 -36.99 29.34
CA PRO A 971 23.64 -36.15 30.45
C PRO A 971 23.86 -34.72 29.97
N ALA A 972 22.97 -33.82 30.40
CA ALA A 972 22.67 -32.55 29.74
C ALA A 972 23.97 -31.84 29.34
N ARG A 973 24.28 -31.90 28.03
CA ARG A 973 25.64 -31.78 27.44
C ARG A 973 26.46 -30.78 28.22
N ARG A 974 27.29 -31.28 29.18
CA ARG A 974 27.74 -30.47 30.32
C ARG A 974 28.28 -29.14 29.81
N ARG A 975 27.59 -28.04 30.15
CA ARG A 975 28.14 -26.69 30.05
C ARG A 975 29.50 -26.77 30.75
N PRO A 976 30.64 -26.60 30.04
CA PRO A 976 31.90 -27.19 30.47
C PRO A 976 32.15 -26.93 31.95
N ALA A 977 32.15 -28.01 32.74
CA ALA A 977 32.57 -27.91 34.11
C ALA A 977 34.03 -27.45 34.08
N PRO A 978 34.46 -26.50 34.93
CA PRO A 978 35.89 -26.27 35.11
C PRO A 978 36.54 -27.61 35.42
N ILE A 979 37.60 -27.95 34.71
CA ILE A 979 38.16 -29.31 34.74
C ILE A 979 38.87 -29.48 36.09
N ALA A 980 38.20 -30.15 37.02
CA ALA A 980 38.85 -30.66 38.22
C ALA A 980 39.87 -31.72 37.76
N GLY A 981 41.14 -31.30 37.63
CA GLY A 981 42.19 -32.09 37.00
C GLY A 981 43.00 -31.37 35.90
N THR A 982 42.62 -30.16 35.46
CA THR A 982 43.66 -29.26 34.91
C THR A 982 44.51 -28.77 36.06
N PRO A 983 45.86 -28.85 36.00
CA PRO A 983 46.69 -28.07 36.92
C PRO A 983 46.36 -26.58 36.79
N PRO A 984 46.64 -25.75 37.80
CA PRO A 984 46.53 -24.31 37.66
C PRO A 984 47.34 -23.86 36.42
N PRO A 985 46.87 -22.86 35.65
CA PRO A 985 47.68 -22.31 34.58
C PRO A 985 49.00 -21.82 35.17
N ASP A 986 50.11 -22.18 34.53
CA ASP A 986 51.43 -21.79 34.98
C ASP A 986 51.49 -20.26 35.09
N PRO A 987 51.95 -19.66 36.21
CA PRO A 987 52.05 -18.20 36.34
C PRO A 987 52.98 -17.55 35.31
N ALA A 988 53.77 -18.32 34.56
CA ALA A 988 54.50 -17.87 33.38
C ALA A 988 53.61 -17.62 32.14
N ASP A 989 52.45 -18.28 32.01
CA ASP A 989 51.65 -18.37 30.79
C ASP A 989 50.76 -17.13 30.57
N LYS A 990 51.43 -15.99 30.35
CA LYS A 990 50.81 -14.67 30.15
C LYS A 990 50.11 -14.62 28.79
N CYS A 991 48.77 -14.65 28.82
CA CYS A 991 47.92 -14.46 27.65
C CYS A 991 48.34 -13.22 26.84
N ASP A 992 48.73 -13.40 25.58
CA ASP A 992 49.37 -12.37 24.76
C ASP A 992 48.50 -11.10 24.64
N PRO A 993 48.96 -9.94 25.16
CA PRO A 993 48.21 -8.69 25.07
C PRO A 993 48.04 -8.22 23.62
N GLN A 994 48.91 -8.60 22.68
CA GLN A 994 48.71 -8.31 21.25
C GLN A 994 47.54 -9.13 20.68
N LEU A 995 47.44 -10.42 21.00
CA LEU A 995 46.31 -11.27 20.60
C LEU A 995 44.97 -10.76 21.18
N VAL A 996 44.94 -10.36 22.46
CA VAL A 996 43.75 -9.75 23.08
C VAL A 996 43.39 -8.45 22.37
N LYS A 997 44.34 -7.53 22.18
CA LYS A 997 44.11 -6.21 21.56
C LYS A 997 43.71 -6.34 20.07
N ARG A 998 44.26 -7.32 19.34
CA ARG A 998 43.83 -7.69 17.97
C ARG A 998 42.41 -8.26 17.96
N THR A 999 42.05 -9.11 18.92
CA THR A 999 40.70 -9.69 19.01
C THR A 999 39.65 -8.63 19.33
N CYS A 1000 39.92 -7.75 20.30
CA CYS A 1000 39.04 -6.61 20.62
C CYS A 1000 38.91 -5.66 19.43
N SER A 1001 40.00 -5.36 18.71
CA SER A 1001 39.98 -4.57 17.48
C SER A 1001 39.13 -5.22 16.36
N LEU A 1002 39.27 -6.54 16.14
CA LEU A 1002 38.48 -7.30 15.17
C LEU A 1002 36.97 -7.28 15.45
N PHE A 1003 36.57 -7.20 16.72
CA PHE A 1003 35.15 -7.15 17.13
C PHE A 1003 34.66 -5.74 17.48
N GLY A 1004 35.49 -4.70 17.34
CA GLY A 1004 35.14 -3.31 17.65
C GLY A 1004 34.85 -3.05 19.13
N LEU A 1005 35.47 -3.84 20.03
CA LEU A 1005 35.29 -3.75 21.48
C LEU A 1005 36.34 -2.82 22.09
N ASP A 1006 35.87 -1.81 22.83
CA ASP A 1006 36.71 -0.97 23.68
C ASP A 1006 37.12 -1.75 24.94
N LEU A 1007 38.41 -1.72 25.27
CA LEU A 1007 38.97 -2.41 26.44
C LEU A 1007 38.84 -1.60 27.73
N GLU A 1008 38.69 -0.28 27.65
CA GLU A 1008 38.56 0.61 28.82
C GLU A 1008 37.10 0.91 29.17
N ARG A 1009 36.15 0.53 28.29
CA ARG A 1009 34.70 0.73 28.49
C ARG A 1009 33.93 -0.59 28.38
N PRO A 1010 33.89 -1.42 29.44
CA PRO A 1010 33.05 -2.61 29.46
C PRO A 1010 31.57 -2.22 29.25
N PRO A 1011 30.80 -3.01 28.47
CA PRO A 1011 29.41 -2.69 28.17
C PRO A 1011 28.54 -2.70 29.44
N PRO A 1012 27.56 -1.79 29.56
CA PRO A 1012 26.72 -1.71 30.75
C PRO A 1012 25.96 -3.02 30.99
N LEU A 1013 25.99 -3.49 32.23
CA LEU A 1013 25.30 -4.72 32.62
C LEU A 1013 23.79 -4.57 32.41
N PRO A 1014 23.10 -5.58 31.83
CA PRO A 1014 21.66 -5.52 31.68
C PRO A 1014 20.97 -5.50 33.06
N PRO A 1015 19.88 -4.72 33.23
CA PRO A 1015 19.16 -4.64 34.50
C PRO A 1015 18.64 -6.01 34.95
N SER A 1016 18.44 -6.16 36.26
CA SER A 1016 17.98 -7.40 36.87
C SER A 1016 16.62 -7.84 36.29
N ARG A 1017 16.44 -9.15 36.09
CA ARG A 1017 15.24 -9.67 35.43
C ARG A 1017 14.04 -9.53 36.36
N ALA A 1018 13.06 -8.71 35.98
CA ALA A 1018 11.79 -8.53 36.67
C ALA A 1018 10.84 -9.76 36.63
N TYR A 1019 11.38 -10.96 36.37
CA TYR A 1019 10.65 -12.22 36.33
C TYR A 1019 11.57 -13.39 36.67
N THR A 1020 11.00 -14.42 37.29
CA THR A 1020 11.61 -15.77 37.41
C THR A 1020 11.00 -16.69 36.35
N VAL A 1021 11.75 -17.72 35.93
CA VAL A 1021 11.20 -18.80 35.08
C VAL A 1021 11.02 -20.06 35.93
N SER A 1022 9.79 -20.57 36.00
CA SER A 1022 9.45 -21.82 36.69
C SER A 1022 8.62 -22.69 35.74
N ASN A 1023 8.98 -23.97 35.60
CA ASN A 1023 8.34 -24.92 34.66
C ASN A 1023 8.15 -24.38 33.22
N GLY A 1024 9.08 -23.56 32.74
CA GLY A 1024 9.03 -22.92 31.41
C GLY A 1024 8.17 -21.65 31.31
N VAL A 1025 7.40 -21.31 32.35
CA VAL A 1025 6.56 -20.11 32.43
C VAL A 1025 7.35 -18.96 33.06
N LYS A 1026 7.20 -17.74 32.52
CA LYS A 1026 7.69 -16.51 33.17
C LYS A 1026 6.68 -16.05 34.20
N LEU A 1027 7.13 -15.89 35.45
CA LEU A 1027 6.35 -15.34 36.55
C LEU A 1027 6.95 -14.00 36.94
N GLY A 1028 6.15 -12.92 36.91
CA GLY A 1028 6.53 -11.61 37.43
C GLY A 1028 6.66 -11.62 38.96
N TYR A 1029 7.05 -10.49 39.55
CA TYR A 1029 7.01 -10.27 41.00
C TYR A 1029 5.81 -9.35 41.36
N PRO A 1030 5.26 -9.41 42.59
CA PRO A 1030 5.67 -10.26 43.71
C PRO A 1030 5.28 -11.74 43.55
N GLN A 1031 5.92 -12.63 44.31
CA GLN A 1031 5.73 -14.09 44.27
C GLN A 1031 5.71 -14.66 45.68
N GLN A 1032 4.70 -15.44 46.04
CA GLN A 1032 4.78 -16.30 47.22
C GLN A 1032 5.74 -17.47 46.95
N ARG A 1033 6.67 -17.73 47.87
CA ARG A 1033 7.61 -18.85 47.83
C ARG A 1033 7.67 -19.55 49.18
N THR A 1034 8.04 -20.82 49.16
CA THR A 1034 8.32 -21.60 50.37
C THR A 1034 9.83 -21.60 50.61
N VAL A 1035 10.25 -21.45 51.86
CA VAL A 1035 11.64 -21.61 52.30
C VAL A 1035 12.01 -23.10 52.25
N ALA A 1036 13.16 -23.40 51.62
CA ALA A 1036 13.63 -24.75 51.30
C ALA A 1036 14.87 -25.20 52.09
N ALA A 1037 15.54 -24.27 52.78
CA ALA A 1037 16.60 -24.52 53.75
C ALA A 1037 16.49 -23.46 54.86
N ASP A 1038 16.84 -23.81 56.10
CA ASP A 1038 16.89 -22.83 57.19
C ASP A 1038 17.92 -21.73 56.88
N TRP A 1039 17.60 -20.48 57.22
CA TRP A 1039 18.48 -19.33 56.99
C TRP A 1039 18.26 -18.27 58.08
N ASP A 1040 19.34 -17.74 58.63
CA ASP A 1040 19.31 -16.74 59.70
C ASP A 1040 20.44 -15.72 59.48
N GLU A 1041 20.09 -14.52 59.03
CA GLU A 1041 21.03 -13.44 58.74
C GLU A 1041 20.36 -12.09 59.05
N GLY A 1042 21.09 -11.14 59.63
CA GLY A 1042 20.54 -9.81 59.94
C GLY A 1042 19.39 -9.79 60.96
N GLY A 1043 19.26 -10.84 61.80
CA GLY A 1043 18.20 -10.96 62.80
C GLY A 1043 16.84 -11.40 62.24
N VAL A 1044 16.81 -11.99 61.03
CA VAL A 1044 15.61 -12.58 60.42
C VAL A 1044 15.85 -14.05 60.16
N ARG A 1045 15.25 -14.88 61.02
CA ARG A 1045 15.26 -16.35 60.93
C ARG A 1045 14.09 -16.85 60.08
N LEU A 1046 14.42 -17.59 59.02
CA LEU A 1046 13.50 -18.31 58.15
C LEU A 1046 13.72 -19.81 58.29
N ARG A 1047 12.64 -20.58 58.47
CA ARG A 1047 12.68 -22.04 58.61
C ARG A 1047 12.13 -22.75 57.37
N VAL A 1048 12.59 -23.98 57.13
CA VAL A 1048 12.03 -24.85 56.08
C VAL A 1048 10.51 -24.97 56.23
N GLY A 1049 9.79 -24.64 55.16
CA GLY A 1049 8.31 -24.62 55.13
C GLY A 1049 7.68 -23.23 55.24
N ASP A 1050 8.41 -22.22 55.74
CA ASP A 1050 7.88 -20.86 55.85
C ASP A 1050 7.47 -20.29 54.48
N CYS A 1051 6.31 -19.64 54.43
CA CYS A 1051 5.81 -19.01 53.20
C CYS A 1051 6.08 -17.50 53.21
N VAL A 1052 6.90 -17.06 52.26
CA VAL A 1052 7.46 -15.70 52.21
C VAL A 1052 7.17 -15.01 50.88
N LEU A 1053 7.07 -13.68 50.89
CA LEU A 1053 6.74 -12.89 49.69
C LEU A 1053 8.02 -12.34 49.04
N ALA A 1054 8.44 -12.94 47.93
CA ALA A 1054 9.53 -12.43 47.12
C ALA A 1054 9.06 -11.21 46.29
N LEU A 1055 9.72 -10.07 46.45
CA LEU A 1055 9.38 -8.79 45.80
C LEU A 1055 10.20 -8.49 44.54
N GLY A 1056 11.39 -9.07 44.39
CA GLY A 1056 12.26 -8.80 43.25
C GLY A 1056 13.62 -9.51 43.32
N ALA A 1057 14.47 -9.29 42.32
CA ALA A 1057 15.87 -9.71 42.37
C ALA A 1057 16.72 -8.62 43.03
N ALA A 1058 17.51 -8.99 44.05
CA ALA A 1058 18.32 -8.07 44.85
C ALA A 1058 19.72 -7.89 44.24
N ARG A 1059 20.72 -8.57 44.80
CA ARG A 1059 22.07 -8.73 44.23
C ARG A 1059 22.19 -10.06 43.48
N ARG A 1060 23.30 -10.30 42.77
CA ARG A 1060 23.54 -11.55 42.04
C ARG A 1060 23.33 -12.77 42.95
N GLY A 1061 22.46 -13.69 42.53
CA GLY A 1061 22.11 -14.90 43.31
C GLY A 1061 21.12 -14.70 44.47
N HIS A 1062 20.62 -13.48 44.71
CA HIS A 1062 19.74 -13.15 45.83
C HIS A 1062 18.39 -12.57 45.36
N VAL A 1063 17.36 -12.76 46.18
CA VAL A 1063 15.97 -12.34 45.96
C VAL A 1063 15.55 -11.46 47.14
N THR A 1064 14.95 -10.31 46.89
CA THR A 1064 14.35 -9.49 47.95
C THR A 1064 13.10 -10.19 48.45
N VAL A 1065 13.01 -10.46 49.75
CA VAL A 1065 11.89 -11.14 50.41
C VAL A 1065 11.34 -10.25 51.51
N GLN A 1066 10.02 -10.20 51.65
CA GLN A 1066 9.35 -9.52 52.75
C GLN A 1066 9.05 -10.50 53.90
N VAL A 1067 9.48 -10.15 55.11
CA VAL A 1067 9.32 -10.92 56.35
C VAL A 1067 9.00 -9.96 57.48
N CYS A 1068 7.89 -10.17 58.21
CA CYS A 1068 7.45 -9.31 59.32
C CYS A 1068 7.51 -7.80 59.01
N GLY A 1069 7.04 -7.41 57.81
CA GLY A 1069 7.05 -6.02 57.32
C GLY A 1069 8.39 -5.53 56.76
N ARG A 1070 9.53 -6.10 57.17
CA ARG A 1070 10.88 -5.75 56.67
C ARG A 1070 11.19 -6.44 55.35
N THR A 1071 12.12 -5.88 54.57
CA THR A 1071 12.59 -6.48 53.31
C THR A 1071 14.07 -6.87 53.41
N VAL A 1072 14.38 -8.11 53.01
CA VAL A 1072 15.69 -8.74 53.26
C VAL A 1072 16.16 -9.49 52.00
N PRO A 1073 17.45 -9.40 51.60
CA PRO A 1073 17.97 -10.07 50.41
C PRO A 1073 18.38 -11.52 50.71
N VAL A 1074 17.48 -12.48 50.51
CA VAL A 1074 17.68 -13.91 50.78
C VAL A 1074 18.34 -14.62 49.57
N PRO A 1075 19.30 -15.55 49.75
CA PRO A 1075 19.88 -16.33 48.65
C PRO A 1075 18.84 -17.18 47.90
N HIS A 1076 18.94 -17.29 46.57
CA HIS A 1076 17.97 -18.09 45.78
C HIS A 1076 18.07 -19.61 46.09
N SER A 1077 19.16 -20.09 46.67
CA SER A 1077 19.28 -21.48 47.16
C SER A 1077 18.37 -21.79 48.36
N VAL A 1078 18.03 -20.78 49.16
CA VAL A 1078 17.17 -20.87 50.35
C VAL A 1078 15.68 -20.93 49.99
N LEU A 1079 15.31 -20.54 48.76
CA LEU A 1079 13.91 -20.41 48.33
C LEU A 1079 13.54 -21.46 47.28
N ALA A 1080 12.46 -22.21 47.54
CA ALA A 1080 11.88 -23.12 46.55
C ALA A 1080 11.48 -22.37 45.26
N PRO A 1081 11.53 -23.03 44.09
CA PRO A 1081 10.98 -22.46 42.86
C PRO A 1081 9.47 -22.21 43.05
N PRO A 1082 8.95 -21.06 42.58
CA PRO A 1082 7.55 -20.71 42.78
C PRO A 1082 6.63 -21.73 42.11
N ARG A 1083 5.68 -22.27 42.89
CA ARG A 1083 4.59 -23.11 42.37
C ARG A 1083 3.64 -22.24 41.56
N ALA A 1084 3.33 -22.66 40.33
CA ALA A 1084 2.23 -22.07 39.58
C ALA A 1084 0.90 -22.48 40.24
N PRO A 1085 -0.09 -21.58 40.34
CA PRO A 1085 -1.43 -21.96 40.81
C PRO A 1085 -2.02 -23.00 39.86
N ARG A 1086 -2.71 -24.02 40.41
CA ARG A 1086 -3.51 -24.93 39.59
C ARG A 1086 -4.63 -24.12 38.91
N PRO A 1087 -4.89 -24.30 37.60
CA PRO A 1087 -6.11 -23.77 37.01
C PRO A 1087 -7.31 -24.41 37.72
N ALA A 1088 -8.32 -23.61 38.05
CA ALA A 1088 -9.58 -24.12 38.55
C ALA A 1088 -10.24 -25.00 37.46
N PRO A 1089 -10.98 -26.06 37.83
CA PRO A 1089 -11.81 -26.78 36.87
C PRO A 1089 -12.86 -25.82 36.28
N PRO A 1090 -13.27 -25.99 35.01
CA PRO A 1090 -14.34 -25.20 34.43
C PRO A 1090 -15.66 -25.47 35.21
N PRO A 1091 -16.52 -24.47 35.38
CA PRO A 1091 -17.85 -24.69 35.93
C PRO A 1091 -18.66 -25.64 35.02
N PRO A 1092 -19.59 -26.43 35.58
CA PRO A 1092 -20.47 -27.28 34.78
C PRO A 1092 -21.32 -26.43 33.81
N PRO A 1093 -21.71 -26.98 32.65
CA PRO A 1093 -22.58 -26.27 31.71
C PRO A 1093 -23.94 -25.99 32.37
N ALA A 1094 -24.46 -24.77 32.18
CA ALA A 1094 -25.80 -24.42 32.62
C ALA A 1094 -26.85 -25.31 31.91
N PRO A 1095 -27.94 -25.70 32.60
CA PRO A 1095 -29.03 -26.45 31.96
C PRO A 1095 -29.68 -25.61 30.83
N PRO A 1096 -30.22 -26.26 29.78
CA PRO A 1096 -30.91 -25.55 28.72
C PRO A 1096 -32.15 -24.84 29.29
N ALA A 1097 -32.33 -23.57 28.92
CA ALA A 1097 -33.55 -22.84 29.27
C ALA A 1097 -34.78 -23.50 28.60
N PRO A 1098 -35.94 -23.56 29.29
CA PRO A 1098 -37.16 -24.06 28.68
C PRO A 1098 -37.57 -23.17 27.50
N PRO A 1099 -38.23 -23.71 26.46
CA PRO A 1099 -38.80 -22.90 25.39
C PRO A 1099 -39.87 -21.96 25.98
N ALA A 1100 -39.85 -20.70 25.56
CA ALA A 1100 -40.94 -19.78 25.86
C ALA A 1100 -42.24 -20.26 25.19
N PRO A 1101 -43.42 -20.04 25.81
CA PRO A 1101 -44.69 -20.26 25.14
C PRO A 1101 -44.82 -19.36 23.90
N ALA A 1102 -45.57 -19.84 22.90
CA ALA A 1102 -45.67 -19.27 21.56
C ALA A 1102 -46.53 -17.99 21.49
#